data_AF-A0AAD7UL00-F1
#
_entry.id   AF-A0AAD7UL00-F1
#
_cell.length_a   1.000
_cell.length_b   1.000
_cell.length_c   1.000
_cell.angle_alpha   90.00
_cell.angle_beta   90.00
_cell.angle_gamma   90.00
#
_symmetry.space_group_name_H-M   'P 1'
#
loop_
_entity.id
_entity.type
_entity.pdbx_description
1 polymer ?
#
loop_
_entity_poly.entity_id
_entity_poly.type
_entity_poly.pdbx_seq_one_letter_code
_entity_poly.pdbx_strand_id
1 'polypeptide(L)'
;MVVNEDYWKDSYHSLRAQHSELQRKYHERTEELKRTNVQLSKVETLLRLKGQLEVREVGADDLSVASAGKSKLERRCGELEKRYQAAQRELEKKTREVAVLKRAARRTAQTPPLSAAATDQPSKVATLVSRFKARVEDAEAELDRVRNENRELRETLRKRRPPMEAGAPPVVERAASSKAQEEAAMALREAKAETHHLKLRYEALERKSRAQAEIQKGSLDQLEDYNVRLRDLRSQLSEAIVAKDDAEARAASCNDLRERVAMLQDTNGRLEAEIEKLCSSPFIAEAYDQAERVARLKELETQARHDKAKIEKLEEAKVRLEHEASRLGVDAERVAAEKNDAERRLSELQRDAPRHASPPTTAVPTTSKVGSELDSLENVLTHVRRKQDLDFDLPYPDLVKPNVEGDDDATTAKLRDQYLSARCELDRLDKMLQVQMSINRDLNTELDRARSRQTAETKELVQKIEDVEALATRRLKRITMLEAQVKQARYHGVGKQSRRAELLKDSGDDRSEALLAEAGMLAADENMAEVWIVEVEYEEGVVVGDTSTFAVVDFYIFESQATPWLPGARPEFDFATTYKIRVDDAFLRYLATEVLTIEVCEAKRADYTVVAKGAIPLAPLLDSRPTIVVDRCQLRAPRTGRLLGYARIEIRLALPVTELYQLFLDSHPRERHQIEQAALANLEAEEEKRPTQASRVDSSSSSGANEIEIVVHSASDLGLRDDGEPPSPYVHYQLLEFHDTFTPVCAATTEPTFEHLATFPFASTSQSLAVLRTERLMFTVLDFSEDDNVLIGTAELSLSSLADGERVVSNLNLVSEASGRRVGGLRVAVTWRHDVVLQQKHHALTVDEIAWVLGEFSRYEDGQVDYITFLRAHDVPVAAQRATTKLRSFVERAMVAGDNLELFDRLDLRMLTEDEFATHMLEKGADVPGDELFAFLRWARKANVDFDTPALVKLLTARPTTLESVARSKISKQLDSDMTASNAAVSRDQNSREPSAQSGSTSFSSLPTAHHLA
;
A
#
# COMPACT_ATOMS: atom_id res chain seq x y z
N MET A 1 38.56 19.96 15.32
CA MET A 1 37.40 20.85 15.47
C MET A 1 36.13 20.01 15.46
N VAL A 2 35.74 19.42 16.58
CA VAL A 2 34.63 18.42 16.66
C VAL A 2 33.39 18.99 17.39
N VAL A 3 33.47 20.22 17.90
CA VAL A 3 32.33 20.91 18.53
C VAL A 3 31.54 21.64 17.45
N ASN A 4 30.41 21.08 17.02
CA ASN A 4 29.25 21.83 16.47
C ASN A 4 28.07 20.97 15.99
N GLU A 5 28.21 19.66 15.77
CA GLU A 5 27.13 18.88 15.13
C GLU A 5 25.86 18.82 15.99
N ASP A 6 26.00 18.64 17.30
CA ASP A 6 24.88 18.68 18.24
C ASP A 6 24.27 20.10 18.36
N TYR A 7 25.10 21.15 18.31
CA TYR A 7 24.62 22.54 18.27
C TYR A 7 23.72 22.80 17.04
N TRP A 8 24.07 22.25 15.88
CA TRP A 8 23.23 22.36 14.68
C TRP A 8 21.96 21.50 14.75
N LYS A 9 22.00 20.32 15.39
CA LYS A 9 20.80 19.51 15.66
C LYS A 9 19.85 20.25 16.61
N ASP A 10 20.32 20.70 17.76
CA ASP A 10 19.51 21.42 18.75
C ASP A 10 18.94 22.73 18.18
N SER A 11 19.74 23.48 17.42
CA SER A 11 19.29 24.67 16.73
C SER A 11 18.24 24.36 15.65
N TYR A 12 18.38 23.24 14.92
CA TYR A 12 17.36 22.77 13.96
C TYR A 12 16.06 22.33 14.66
N HIS A 13 16.14 21.59 15.76
CA HIS A 13 14.96 21.16 16.53
C HIS A 13 14.24 22.35 17.18
N SER A 14 14.99 23.30 17.75
CA SER A 14 14.45 24.57 18.29
C SER A 14 13.77 25.40 17.20
N LEU A 15 14.40 25.54 16.03
CA LEU A 15 13.81 26.30 14.91
C LEU A 15 12.58 25.59 14.32
N ARG A 16 12.54 24.25 14.31
CA ARG A 16 11.37 23.45 13.92
C ARG A 16 10.21 23.61 14.91
N ALA A 17 10.49 23.65 16.21
CA ALA A 17 9.48 23.94 17.24
C ALA A 17 8.90 25.36 17.08
N GLN A 18 9.77 26.37 16.94
CA GLN A 18 9.36 27.76 16.69
C GLN A 18 8.54 27.90 15.40
N HIS A 19 8.89 27.17 14.34
CA HIS A 19 8.12 27.13 13.10
C HIS A 19 6.73 26.52 13.32
N SER A 20 6.63 25.42 14.06
CA SER A 20 5.34 24.78 14.38
C SER A 20 4.44 25.70 15.21
N GLU A 21 5.01 26.43 16.18
CA GLU A 21 4.27 27.45 16.93
C GLU A 21 3.82 28.62 16.05
N LEU A 22 4.67 29.10 15.14
CA LEU A 22 4.32 30.16 14.20
C LEU A 22 3.21 29.73 13.24
N GLN A 23 3.20 28.47 12.78
CA GLN A 23 2.09 27.92 12.00
C GLN A 23 0.80 27.87 12.81
N ARG A 24 0.85 27.47 14.09
CA ARG A 24 -0.33 27.47 14.98
C ARG A 24 -0.87 28.89 15.17
N LYS A 25 0.01 29.85 15.50
CA LYS A 25 -0.32 31.28 15.67
C LYS A 25 -0.83 31.93 14.37
N TYR A 26 -0.35 31.48 13.21
CA TYR A 26 -0.86 31.89 11.88
C TYR A 26 -2.28 31.37 11.66
N HIS A 27 -2.54 30.09 11.96
CA HIS A 27 -3.86 29.48 11.79
C HIS A 27 -4.92 30.06 12.77
N GLU A 28 -4.54 30.27 14.04
CA GLU A 28 -5.35 30.98 15.03
C GLU A 28 -5.77 32.37 14.50
N ARG A 29 -4.83 33.14 13.91
CA ARG A 29 -5.12 34.46 13.32
C ARG A 29 -5.97 34.41 12.06
N THR A 30 -5.88 33.38 11.23
CA THR A 30 -6.79 33.22 10.08
C THR A 30 -8.22 32.96 10.54
N GLU A 31 -8.41 32.17 11.61
CA GLU A 31 -9.75 31.90 12.16
C GLU A 31 -10.33 33.14 12.85
N GLU A 32 -9.51 33.94 13.54
CA GLU A 32 -9.94 35.25 14.05
C GLU A 32 -10.39 36.20 12.94
N LEU A 33 -9.62 36.30 11.84
CA LEU A 33 -9.97 37.13 10.68
C LEU A 33 -11.28 36.68 10.01
N LYS A 34 -11.47 35.37 9.80
CA LYS A 34 -12.73 34.81 9.28
C LYS A 34 -13.92 35.20 10.18
N ARG A 35 -13.78 35.04 11.49
CA ARG A 35 -14.83 35.39 12.48
C ARG A 35 -15.18 36.88 12.44
N THR A 36 -14.20 37.77 12.36
CA THR A 36 -14.48 39.22 12.27
C THR A 36 -15.06 39.62 10.92
N ASN A 37 -14.66 38.98 9.82
CA ASN A 37 -15.19 39.27 8.49
C ASN A 37 -16.65 38.78 8.35
N VAL A 38 -17.00 37.63 8.93
CA VAL A 38 -18.40 37.18 9.05
C VAL A 38 -19.24 38.15 9.90
N GLN A 39 -18.67 38.74 10.96
CA GLN A 39 -19.38 39.78 11.73
C GLN A 39 -19.58 41.07 10.92
N LEU A 40 -18.60 41.51 10.12
CA LEU A 40 -18.78 42.64 9.20
C LEU A 40 -19.85 42.36 8.14
N SER A 41 -19.83 41.18 7.52
CA SER A 41 -20.85 40.77 6.54
C SER A 41 -22.27 40.75 7.15
N LYS A 42 -22.41 40.31 8.41
CA LYS A 42 -23.69 40.41 9.15
C LYS A 42 -24.12 41.86 9.41
N VAL A 43 -23.18 42.76 9.72
CA VAL A 43 -23.49 44.20 9.90
C VAL A 43 -23.84 44.86 8.56
N GLU A 44 -23.16 44.54 7.47
CA GLU A 44 -23.48 45.06 6.13
C GLU A 44 -24.81 44.55 5.60
N THR A 45 -25.14 43.27 5.80
CA THR A 45 -26.45 42.73 5.41
C THR A 45 -27.58 43.34 6.23
N LEU A 46 -27.39 43.59 7.53
CA LEU A 46 -28.34 44.34 8.36
C LEU A 46 -28.49 45.80 7.92
N LEU A 47 -27.40 46.50 7.57
CA LEU A 47 -27.46 47.85 7.01
C LEU A 47 -28.16 47.88 5.64
N ARG A 48 -27.95 46.87 4.80
CA ARG A 48 -28.58 46.74 3.48
C ARG A 48 -30.08 46.42 3.59
N LEU A 49 -30.47 45.54 4.51
CA LEU A 49 -31.87 45.27 4.85
C LEU A 49 -32.54 46.52 5.46
N LYS A 50 -31.87 47.26 6.34
CA LYS A 50 -32.40 48.52 6.88
C LYS A 50 -32.57 49.59 5.80
N GLY A 51 -31.58 49.77 4.90
CA GLY A 51 -31.69 50.67 3.75
C GLY A 51 -32.76 50.26 2.72
N GLN A 52 -33.20 48.99 2.71
CA GLN A 52 -34.37 48.53 1.95
C GLN A 52 -35.70 48.74 2.68
N LEU A 53 -35.68 49.06 3.99
CA LEU A 53 -36.85 49.34 4.82
C LEU A 53 -37.07 50.84 5.09
N GLU A 54 -36.15 51.72 4.67
CA GLU A 54 -36.25 53.18 4.82
C GLU A 54 -37.21 53.82 3.80
N VAL A 55 -38.50 53.53 3.96
CA VAL A 55 -39.63 54.36 3.48
C VAL A 55 -40.46 54.90 4.68
N ARG A 56 -40.01 54.66 5.93
CA ARG A 56 -40.68 55.17 7.13
C ARG A 56 -39.69 55.55 8.23
N GLU A 57 -39.93 56.69 8.85
CA GLU A 57 -39.01 57.41 9.73
C GLU A 57 -38.57 56.59 10.96
N VAL A 58 -37.26 56.46 11.17
CA VAL A 58 -36.64 55.98 12.41
C VAL A 58 -35.38 56.84 12.67
N GLY A 59 -35.13 57.19 13.94
CA GLY A 59 -34.20 58.24 14.35
C GLY A 59 -32.72 58.06 13.97
N ALA A 60 -32.03 59.19 13.81
CA ALA A 60 -30.63 59.27 13.37
C ALA A 60 -29.61 58.66 14.36
N ASP A 61 -29.94 58.58 15.65
CA ASP A 61 -29.02 58.10 16.70
C ASP A 61 -28.65 56.61 16.52
N ASP A 62 -29.59 55.76 16.12
CA ASP A 62 -29.31 54.33 15.87
C ASP A 62 -28.41 54.11 14.65
N LEU A 63 -28.48 55.02 13.66
CA LEU A 63 -27.63 55.00 12.47
C LEU A 63 -26.17 55.39 12.82
N SER A 64 -26.00 56.34 13.74
CA SER A 64 -24.72 56.73 14.32
C SER A 64 -24.07 55.55 15.06
N VAL A 65 -24.81 54.86 15.93
CA VAL A 65 -24.29 53.71 16.70
C VAL A 65 -23.88 52.55 15.78
N ALA A 66 -24.70 52.21 14.78
CA ALA A 66 -24.40 51.13 13.83
C ALA A 66 -23.18 51.44 12.93
N SER A 67 -23.07 52.67 12.42
CA SER A 67 -21.93 53.09 11.58
C SER A 67 -20.62 53.22 12.38
N ALA A 68 -20.69 53.67 13.63
CA ALA A 68 -19.56 53.64 14.56
C ALA A 68 -19.13 52.20 14.88
N GLY A 69 -20.09 51.27 15.03
CA GLY A 69 -19.84 49.84 15.18
C GLY A 69 -19.11 49.23 13.98
N LYS A 70 -19.60 49.48 12.76
CA LYS A 70 -18.95 49.08 11.50
C LYS A 70 -17.52 49.63 11.42
N SER A 71 -17.35 50.94 11.61
CA SER A 71 -16.03 51.62 11.58
C SER A 71 -15.03 51.05 12.59
N LYS A 72 -15.51 50.60 13.77
CA LYS A 72 -14.67 49.99 14.81
C LYS A 72 -14.26 48.56 14.45
N LEU A 73 -15.14 47.79 13.81
CA LEU A 73 -14.85 46.45 13.30
C LEU A 73 -13.92 46.48 12.08
N GLU A 74 -14.09 47.43 11.16
CA GLU A 74 -13.20 47.64 10.00
C GLU A 74 -11.77 47.96 10.42
N ARG A 75 -11.59 48.90 11.38
CA ARG A 75 -10.27 49.17 11.96
C ARG A 75 -9.65 47.92 12.59
N ARG A 76 -10.45 47.13 13.32
CA ARG A 76 -9.98 45.88 13.95
C ARG A 76 -9.60 44.83 12.91
N CYS A 77 -10.32 44.73 11.79
CA CYS A 77 -9.96 43.85 10.67
C CYS A 77 -8.66 44.33 10.00
N GLY A 78 -8.52 45.60 9.68
CA GLY A 78 -7.28 46.15 9.10
C GLY A 78 -6.06 46.03 10.02
N GLU A 79 -6.23 46.08 11.34
CA GLU A 79 -5.17 45.76 12.30
C GLU A 79 -4.84 44.26 12.32
N LEU A 80 -5.83 43.38 12.29
CA LEU A 80 -5.64 41.94 12.23
C LEU A 80 -4.98 41.51 10.91
N GLU A 81 -5.35 42.10 9.77
CA GLU A 81 -4.71 41.89 8.46
C GLU A 81 -3.24 42.30 8.47
N LYS A 82 -2.90 43.47 9.05
CA LYS A 82 -1.50 43.89 9.23
C LYS A 82 -0.72 42.91 10.10
N ARG A 83 -1.31 42.42 11.20
CA ARG A 83 -0.70 41.41 12.10
C ARG A 83 -0.61 40.02 11.47
N TYR A 84 -1.50 39.70 10.54
CA TYR A 84 -1.51 38.47 9.74
C TYR A 84 -0.43 38.51 8.66
N GLN A 85 -0.33 39.59 7.88
CA GLN A 85 0.76 39.79 6.91
C GLN A 85 2.14 39.81 7.61
N ALA A 86 2.26 40.40 8.80
CA ALA A 86 3.48 40.35 9.59
C ALA A 86 3.84 38.93 10.04
N ALA A 87 2.86 38.13 10.50
CA ALA A 87 3.06 36.73 10.84
C ALA A 87 3.44 35.87 9.62
N GLN A 88 2.82 36.12 8.47
CA GLN A 88 3.14 35.44 7.22
C GLN A 88 4.59 35.73 6.80
N ARG A 89 5.05 36.99 6.86
CA ARG A 89 6.45 37.36 6.55
C ARG A 89 7.46 36.72 7.51
N GLU A 90 7.16 36.62 8.80
CA GLU A 90 8.02 35.90 9.76
C GLU A 90 8.00 34.37 9.51
N LEU A 91 6.87 33.78 9.15
CA LEU A 91 6.80 32.37 8.75
C LEU A 91 7.58 32.10 7.45
N GLU A 92 7.50 33.00 6.45
CA GLU A 92 8.30 32.96 5.22
C GLU A 92 9.80 33.16 5.48
N LYS A 93 10.18 33.94 6.49
CA LYS A 93 11.57 34.09 6.92
C LYS A 93 12.06 32.84 7.65
N LYS A 94 11.26 32.28 8.57
CA LYS A 94 11.61 31.06 9.32
C LYS A 94 11.64 29.81 8.45
N THR A 95 10.74 29.67 7.47
CA THR A 95 10.85 28.62 6.43
C THR A 95 12.15 28.74 5.63
N ARG A 96 12.57 29.95 5.26
CA ARG A 96 13.86 30.19 4.58
C ARG A 96 15.05 29.86 5.49
N GLU A 97 15.02 30.25 6.77
CA GLU A 97 16.06 29.88 7.75
C GLU A 97 16.15 28.35 7.94
N VAL A 98 15.02 27.65 8.10
CA VAL A 98 14.95 26.18 8.15
C VAL A 98 15.47 25.55 6.85
N ALA A 99 15.16 26.13 5.68
CA ALA A 99 15.67 25.65 4.39
C ALA A 99 17.18 25.88 4.23
N VAL A 100 17.72 26.97 4.77
CA VAL A 100 19.16 27.24 4.83
C VAL A 100 19.87 26.27 5.78
N LEU A 101 19.34 26.02 6.97
CA LEU A 101 19.87 25.00 7.89
C LEU A 101 19.79 23.60 7.30
N LYS A 102 18.68 23.25 6.60
CA LYS A 102 18.54 21.98 5.88
C LYS A 102 19.52 21.87 4.70
N ARG A 103 19.90 23.00 4.06
CA ARG A 103 20.99 23.05 3.08
C ARG A 103 22.38 22.98 3.72
N ALA A 104 22.57 23.48 4.93
CA ALA A 104 23.83 23.39 5.68
C ALA A 104 24.07 21.97 6.20
N ALA A 105 23.04 21.32 6.75
CA ALA A 105 23.04 19.90 7.11
C ALA A 105 23.26 19.00 5.87
N ARG A 106 22.63 19.33 4.73
CA ARG A 106 22.95 18.66 3.46
C ARG A 106 24.36 18.94 2.95
N ARG A 107 24.97 20.09 3.24
CA ARG A 107 26.36 20.42 2.85
C ARG A 107 27.41 19.77 3.76
N THR A 108 27.10 19.50 5.02
CA THR A 108 27.95 18.68 5.90
C THR A 108 27.83 17.20 5.56
N ALA A 109 26.65 16.74 5.15
CA ALA A 109 26.45 15.41 4.55
C ALA A 109 26.87 15.29 3.06
N GLN A 110 27.28 16.39 2.41
CA GLN A 110 27.71 16.43 1.00
C GLN A 110 28.87 17.41 0.81
N THR A 111 30.06 17.01 1.25
CA THR A 111 31.31 17.33 0.56
C THR A 111 31.55 16.26 -0.53
N PRO A 112 31.27 16.55 -1.81
CA PRO A 112 31.46 15.58 -2.89
C PRO A 112 32.89 15.61 -3.43
N PRO A 113 33.43 14.50 -3.95
CA PRO A 113 34.33 14.54 -5.09
C PRO A 113 33.51 14.92 -6.34
N LEU A 114 33.52 16.21 -6.65
CA LEU A 114 33.34 16.84 -7.97
C LEU A 114 32.38 16.22 -9.02
N SER A 115 31.25 16.91 -9.19
CA SER A 115 30.73 17.42 -10.47
C SER A 115 30.18 16.45 -11.53
N ALA A 116 28.85 16.48 -11.68
CA ALA A 116 28.21 16.18 -12.96
C ALA A 116 28.05 17.47 -13.80
N ALA A 117 28.58 17.44 -15.02
CA ALA A 117 28.13 18.27 -16.13
C ALA A 117 28.28 17.46 -17.43
N ALA A 118 27.16 17.18 -18.11
CA ALA A 118 27.20 16.79 -19.51
C ALA A 118 27.67 18.02 -20.32
N THR A 119 28.44 17.91 -21.40
CA THR A 119 28.32 16.94 -22.50
C THR A 119 29.69 16.62 -23.15
N ASP A 120 30.47 15.67 -22.60
CA ASP A 120 31.69 15.16 -23.27
C ASP A 120 32.24 13.86 -22.61
N GLN A 121 31.35 12.96 -22.15
CA GLN A 121 31.75 11.83 -21.30
C GLN A 121 32.23 10.54 -22.01
N PRO A 122 31.82 10.17 -23.26
CA PRO A 122 32.27 8.89 -23.84
C PRO A 122 33.78 8.89 -24.15
N SER A 123 34.36 10.05 -24.48
CA SER A 123 35.79 10.20 -24.79
C SER A 123 36.69 9.95 -23.57
N LYS A 124 36.30 10.46 -22.40
CA LYS A 124 37.06 10.37 -21.14
C LYS A 124 36.98 8.99 -20.49
N VAL A 125 35.80 8.36 -20.52
CA VAL A 125 35.66 6.97 -20.08
C VAL A 125 36.42 6.04 -21.02
N ALA A 126 36.35 6.25 -22.34
CA ALA A 126 37.15 5.49 -23.30
C ALA A 126 38.67 5.67 -23.12
N THR A 127 39.17 6.89 -22.80
CA THR A 127 40.61 7.11 -22.51
C THR A 127 41.04 6.55 -21.16
N LEU A 128 40.15 6.46 -20.16
CA LEU A 128 40.42 5.74 -18.92
C LEU A 128 40.46 4.23 -19.15
N VAL A 129 39.48 3.67 -19.86
CA VAL A 129 39.45 2.24 -20.21
C VAL A 129 40.65 1.85 -21.07
N SER A 130 41.06 2.66 -22.05
CA SER A 130 42.26 2.35 -22.84
C SER A 130 43.57 2.54 -22.07
N ARG A 131 43.65 3.47 -21.10
CA ARG A 131 44.78 3.52 -20.16
C ARG A 131 44.82 2.35 -19.18
N PHE A 132 43.66 1.85 -18.74
CA PHE A 132 43.61 0.65 -17.91
C PHE A 132 43.96 -0.61 -18.72
N LYS A 133 43.48 -0.74 -19.96
CA LYS A 133 43.91 -1.80 -20.88
C LYS A 133 45.40 -1.75 -21.15
N ALA A 134 45.96 -0.60 -21.53
CA ALA A 134 47.40 -0.44 -21.73
C ALA A 134 48.22 -0.81 -20.47
N ARG A 135 47.74 -0.47 -19.26
CA ARG A 135 48.39 -0.88 -18.00
C ARG A 135 48.27 -2.36 -17.67
N VAL A 136 47.23 -3.04 -18.16
CA VAL A 136 47.08 -4.50 -18.05
C VAL A 136 47.98 -5.18 -19.08
N GLU A 137 47.97 -4.73 -20.33
CA GLU A 137 48.86 -5.18 -21.41
C GLU A 137 50.35 -5.01 -21.05
N ASP A 138 50.74 -3.88 -20.45
CA ASP A 138 52.10 -3.65 -19.91
C ASP A 138 52.43 -4.62 -18.77
N ALA A 139 51.48 -4.92 -17.88
CA ALA A 139 51.67 -5.83 -16.75
C ALA A 139 51.74 -7.30 -17.19
N GLU A 140 50.96 -7.68 -18.20
CA GLU A 140 51.01 -9.00 -18.86
C GLU A 140 52.33 -9.17 -19.62
N ALA A 141 52.77 -8.16 -20.36
CA ALA A 141 54.06 -8.16 -21.04
C ALA A 141 55.25 -8.26 -20.05
N GLU A 142 55.18 -7.60 -18.90
CA GLU A 142 56.18 -7.71 -17.83
C GLU A 142 56.16 -9.11 -17.19
N LEU A 143 54.97 -9.70 -16.96
CA LEU A 143 54.81 -11.08 -16.49
C LEU A 143 55.41 -12.10 -17.48
N ASP A 144 55.20 -11.91 -18.77
CA ASP A 144 55.74 -12.81 -19.79
C ASP A 144 57.25 -12.62 -20.01
N ARG A 145 57.80 -11.41 -19.84
CA ARG A 145 59.26 -11.21 -19.70
C ARG A 145 59.80 -12.01 -18.52
N VAL A 146 59.21 -11.88 -17.33
CA VAL A 146 59.64 -12.61 -16.13
C VAL A 146 59.49 -14.14 -16.31
N ARG A 147 58.46 -14.62 -17.01
CA ARG A 147 58.31 -16.05 -17.36
C ARG A 147 59.37 -16.53 -18.35
N ASN A 148 59.70 -15.72 -19.36
CA ASN A 148 60.74 -16.03 -20.34
C ASN A 148 62.14 -16.02 -19.69
N GLU A 149 62.47 -15.03 -18.87
CA GLU A 149 63.72 -14.99 -18.08
C GLU A 149 63.81 -16.19 -17.13
N ASN A 150 62.72 -16.57 -16.44
CA ASN A 150 62.70 -17.78 -15.61
C ASN A 150 62.86 -19.07 -16.43
N ARG A 151 62.38 -19.12 -17.67
CA ARG A 151 62.61 -20.25 -18.59
C ARG A 151 64.09 -20.32 -19.01
N GLU A 152 64.69 -19.20 -19.38
CA GLU A 152 66.11 -19.11 -19.76
C GLU A 152 67.05 -19.40 -18.56
N LEU A 153 66.72 -18.94 -17.35
CA LEU A 153 67.44 -19.30 -16.13
C LEU A 153 67.35 -20.81 -15.83
N ARG A 154 66.18 -21.43 -16.04
CA ARG A 154 66.02 -22.89 -15.91
C ARG A 154 66.79 -23.65 -16.98
N GLU A 155 66.86 -23.16 -18.21
CA GLU A 155 67.66 -23.78 -19.28
C GLU A 155 69.17 -23.62 -19.08
N THR A 156 69.64 -22.46 -18.62
CA THR A 156 71.06 -22.22 -18.32
C THR A 156 71.52 -23.04 -17.11
N LEU A 157 70.69 -23.19 -16.08
CA LEU A 157 70.91 -24.14 -14.98
C LEU A 157 70.93 -25.60 -15.47
N ARG A 158 70.05 -25.97 -16.42
CA ARG A 158 70.04 -27.30 -17.03
C ARG A 158 71.28 -27.58 -17.89
N LYS A 159 71.79 -26.57 -18.60
CA LYS A 159 73.04 -26.64 -19.40
C LYS A 159 74.31 -26.61 -18.55
N ARG A 160 74.27 -26.06 -17.33
CA ARG A 160 75.41 -26.00 -16.38
C ARG A 160 75.48 -27.17 -15.39
N ARG A 161 74.58 -28.15 -15.44
CA ARG A 161 74.61 -29.32 -14.55
C ARG A 161 75.59 -30.38 -15.08
N PRO A 162 76.74 -30.63 -14.44
CA PRO A 162 77.64 -31.69 -14.88
C PRO A 162 77.05 -33.08 -14.57
N PRO A 163 77.35 -34.12 -15.37
CA PRO A 163 76.99 -35.50 -15.04
C PRO A 163 77.79 -35.98 -13.83
N MET A 164 77.10 -36.59 -12.87
CA MET A 164 77.67 -37.10 -11.64
C MET A 164 77.85 -38.62 -11.75
N GLU A 165 79.06 -39.07 -12.10
CA GLU A 165 79.47 -40.47 -11.94
C GLU A 165 80.41 -40.62 -10.73
N ALA A 166 80.40 -41.82 -10.14
CA ALA A 166 81.00 -42.09 -8.84
C ALA A 166 82.47 -42.54 -8.96
N GLY A 167 83.32 -42.08 -8.04
CA GLY A 167 84.68 -42.58 -7.90
C GLY A 167 85.57 -41.72 -7.01
N ALA A 168 86.07 -42.31 -5.93
CA ALA A 168 87.26 -41.88 -5.19
C ALA A 168 88.23 -43.09 -5.14
N PRO A 169 89.52 -42.98 -4.74
CA PRO A 169 90.35 -41.83 -4.34
C PRO A 169 91.64 -41.80 -5.26
N PRO A 170 92.89 -41.39 -4.87
CA PRO A 170 93.41 -40.68 -3.69
C PRO A 170 94.40 -39.50 -3.96
N VAL A 171 94.87 -38.94 -2.84
CA VAL A 171 95.98 -38.00 -2.56
C VAL A 171 97.21 -38.08 -3.50
N VAL A 172 97.81 -36.92 -3.87
CA VAL A 172 99.24 -36.52 -3.67
C VAL A 172 99.68 -35.30 -4.53
N GLU A 173 100.51 -34.46 -3.92
CA GLU A 173 101.46 -33.45 -4.46
C GLU A 173 101.08 -32.04 -4.98
N ARG A 174 101.87 -31.09 -4.44
CA ARG A 174 101.93 -29.65 -4.71
C ARG A 174 102.76 -29.37 -5.98
N ALA A 175 102.24 -28.56 -6.92
CA ALA A 175 103.08 -27.69 -7.79
C ALA A 175 102.29 -26.62 -8.59
N ALA A 176 101.37 -25.85 -7.99
CA ALA A 176 100.65 -24.76 -8.70
C ALA A 176 100.16 -23.59 -7.80
N SER A 177 100.78 -23.38 -6.64
CA SER A 177 100.24 -22.54 -5.54
C SER A 177 100.53 -21.03 -5.65
N SER A 178 100.14 -20.40 -6.75
CA SER A 178 100.06 -18.94 -6.86
C SER A 178 98.87 -18.56 -7.73
N LYS A 179 98.90 -18.88 -9.03
CA LYS A 179 97.77 -18.64 -9.95
C LYS A 179 96.47 -19.27 -9.47
N ALA A 180 96.50 -20.56 -9.07
CA ALA A 180 95.30 -21.23 -8.55
C ALA A 180 94.77 -20.63 -7.23
N GLN A 181 95.63 -19.99 -6.41
CA GLN A 181 95.20 -19.29 -5.19
C GLN A 181 94.69 -17.88 -5.49
N GLU A 182 95.24 -17.17 -6.48
CA GLU A 182 94.74 -15.88 -6.95
C GLU A 182 93.41 -16.03 -7.70
N GLU A 183 93.27 -17.04 -8.55
CA GLU A 183 92.02 -17.40 -9.23
C GLU A 183 90.94 -17.78 -8.21
N ALA A 184 91.27 -18.60 -7.19
CA ALA A 184 90.35 -18.91 -6.09
C ALA A 184 90.00 -17.67 -5.24
N ALA A 185 90.94 -16.75 -5.01
CA ALA A 185 90.69 -15.51 -4.27
C ALA A 185 89.84 -14.50 -5.07
N MET A 186 90.01 -14.44 -6.39
CA MET A 186 89.18 -13.68 -7.33
C MET A 186 87.76 -14.24 -7.34
N ALA A 187 87.60 -15.55 -7.58
CA ALA A 187 86.29 -16.21 -7.55
C ALA A 187 85.59 -16.06 -6.18
N LEU A 188 86.33 -16.10 -5.07
CA LEU A 188 85.78 -15.84 -3.74
C LEU A 188 85.35 -14.37 -3.53
N ARG A 189 86.00 -13.40 -4.18
CA ARG A 189 85.57 -11.99 -4.17
C ARG A 189 84.33 -11.78 -5.03
N GLU A 190 84.27 -12.40 -6.20
CA GLU A 190 83.09 -12.38 -7.08
C GLU A 190 81.88 -13.01 -6.39
N ALA A 191 82.02 -14.23 -5.84
CA ALA A 191 80.95 -14.87 -5.06
C ALA A 191 80.51 -14.06 -3.83
N LYS A 192 81.42 -13.31 -3.20
CA LYS A 192 81.07 -12.36 -2.11
C LYS A 192 80.32 -11.13 -2.63
N ALA A 193 80.65 -10.62 -3.80
CA ALA A 193 79.90 -9.54 -4.45
C ALA A 193 78.51 -10.00 -4.90
N GLU A 194 78.38 -11.20 -5.48
CA GLU A 194 77.12 -11.81 -5.88
C GLU A 194 76.20 -12.06 -4.67
N THR A 195 76.72 -12.65 -3.59
CA THR A 195 75.93 -12.87 -2.36
C THR A 195 75.54 -11.55 -1.68
N HIS A 196 76.35 -10.50 -1.76
CA HIS A 196 75.98 -9.16 -1.31
C HIS A 196 74.86 -8.55 -2.18
N HIS A 197 74.96 -8.68 -3.51
CA HIS A 197 73.91 -8.21 -4.43
C HIS A 197 72.59 -8.95 -4.23
N LEU A 198 72.65 -10.28 -3.99
CA LEU A 198 71.47 -11.09 -3.70
C LEU A 198 70.81 -10.70 -2.37
N LYS A 199 71.60 -10.38 -1.33
CA LYS A 199 71.07 -9.83 -0.07
C LYS A 199 70.37 -8.49 -0.27
N LEU A 200 70.98 -7.55 -1.00
CA LEU A 200 70.35 -6.26 -1.31
C LEU A 200 69.04 -6.43 -2.10
N ARG A 201 68.98 -7.36 -3.06
CA ARG A 201 67.74 -7.70 -3.77
C ARG A 201 66.69 -8.32 -2.84
N TYR A 202 67.09 -9.21 -1.92
CA TYR A 202 66.18 -9.81 -0.95
C TYR A 202 65.61 -8.75 0.00
N GLU A 203 66.43 -7.86 0.57
CA GLU A 203 65.94 -6.75 1.40
C GLU A 203 65.02 -5.79 0.63
N ALA A 204 65.31 -5.52 -0.65
CA ALA A 204 64.44 -4.69 -1.48
C ALA A 204 63.08 -5.38 -1.75
N LEU A 205 63.08 -6.70 -2.00
CA LEU A 205 61.87 -7.49 -2.15
C LEU A 205 61.06 -7.56 -0.85
N GLU A 206 61.74 -7.72 0.29
CA GLU A 206 61.11 -7.73 1.62
C GLU A 206 60.49 -6.36 1.97
N ARG A 207 61.21 -5.26 1.70
CA ARG A 207 60.65 -3.89 1.84
C ARG A 207 59.42 -3.69 0.95
N LYS A 208 59.45 -4.18 -0.31
CA LYS A 208 58.30 -4.13 -1.22
C LYS A 208 57.12 -4.96 -0.71
N SER A 209 57.37 -6.17 -0.21
CA SER A 209 56.35 -7.05 0.36
C SER A 209 55.70 -6.46 1.62
N ARG A 210 56.50 -5.86 2.52
CA ARG A 210 55.99 -5.16 3.72
C ARG A 210 55.14 -3.94 3.35
N ALA A 211 55.61 -3.09 2.43
CA ALA A 211 54.83 -1.95 1.94
C ALA A 211 53.51 -2.39 1.26
N GLN A 212 53.52 -3.50 0.52
CA GLN A 212 52.31 -4.06 -0.07
C GLN A 212 51.33 -4.59 0.99
N ALA A 213 51.84 -5.24 2.05
CA ALA A 213 51.02 -5.69 3.17
C ALA A 213 50.40 -4.52 3.96
N GLU A 214 51.13 -3.42 4.14
CA GLU A 214 50.61 -2.18 4.76
C GLU A 214 49.51 -1.53 3.90
N ILE A 215 49.67 -1.49 2.57
CA ILE A 215 48.64 -1.01 1.64
C ILE A 215 47.40 -1.91 1.65
N GLN A 216 47.59 -3.25 1.66
CA GLN A 216 46.50 -4.20 1.77
C GLN A 216 45.75 -4.06 3.09
N LYS A 217 46.47 -3.91 4.22
CA LYS A 217 45.86 -3.65 5.52
C LYS A 217 45.05 -2.36 5.53
N GLY A 218 45.62 -1.25 5.06
CA GLY A 218 44.88 0.02 4.97
C GLY A 218 43.66 -0.04 4.02
N SER A 219 43.65 -0.97 3.07
CA SER A 219 42.48 -1.24 2.22
C SER A 219 41.41 -2.08 2.95
N LEU A 220 41.82 -3.04 3.79
CA LEU A 220 40.91 -3.79 4.66
C LEU A 220 40.27 -2.89 5.71
N ASP A 221 41.06 -2.05 6.40
CA ASP A 221 40.57 -1.08 7.39
C ASP A 221 39.49 -0.16 6.77
N GLN A 222 39.68 0.27 5.50
CA GLN A 222 38.67 1.04 4.76
C GLN A 222 37.41 0.22 4.42
N LEU A 223 37.54 -1.05 4.06
CA LEU A 223 36.40 -1.93 3.82
C LEU A 223 35.61 -2.21 5.10
N GLU A 224 36.27 -2.32 6.25
CA GLU A 224 35.62 -2.42 7.56
C GLU A 224 34.82 -1.14 7.87
N ASP A 225 35.42 0.04 7.68
CA ASP A 225 34.76 1.35 7.79
C ASP A 225 33.52 1.46 6.88
N TYR A 226 33.63 1.02 5.62
CA TYR A 226 32.49 0.98 4.71
C TYR A 226 31.41 0.00 5.16
N ASN A 227 31.79 -1.18 5.67
CA ASN A 227 30.84 -2.16 6.21
C ASN A 227 30.12 -1.68 7.47
N VAL A 228 30.77 -0.91 8.36
CA VAL A 228 30.11 -0.25 9.50
C VAL A 228 29.08 0.75 9.00
N ARG A 229 29.46 1.66 8.08
CA ARG A 229 28.53 2.62 7.48
C ARG A 229 27.36 1.95 6.74
N LEU A 230 27.60 0.80 6.10
CA LEU A 230 26.55 0.01 5.44
C LEU A 230 25.56 -0.58 6.45
N ARG A 231 26.02 -1.01 7.63
CA ARG A 231 25.13 -1.43 8.73
C ARG A 231 24.33 -0.26 9.29
N ASP A 232 24.95 0.89 9.52
CA ASP A 232 24.26 2.10 10.01
C ASP A 232 23.18 2.57 9.00
N LEU A 233 23.50 2.59 7.71
CA LEU A 233 22.54 2.95 6.66
C LEU A 233 21.40 1.93 6.54
N ARG A 234 21.68 0.63 6.70
CA ARG A 234 20.63 -0.41 6.76
C ARG A 234 19.74 -0.26 7.99
N SER A 235 20.31 0.09 9.15
CA SER A 235 19.56 0.38 10.38
C SER A 235 18.65 1.60 10.20
N GLN A 236 19.17 2.70 9.67
CA GLN A 236 18.39 3.91 9.38
C GLN A 236 17.29 3.67 8.33
N LEU A 237 17.55 2.82 7.33
CA LEU A 237 16.53 2.41 6.35
C LEU A 237 15.42 1.59 7.03
N SER A 238 15.77 0.64 7.91
CA SER A 238 14.79 -0.13 8.68
C SER A 238 13.94 0.75 9.59
N GLU A 239 14.55 1.71 10.28
CA GLU A 239 13.84 2.69 11.13
C GLU A 239 12.90 3.57 10.31
N ALA A 240 13.34 4.02 9.11
CA ALA A 240 12.52 4.79 8.20
C ALA A 240 11.34 4.00 7.60
N ILE A 241 11.49 2.69 7.38
CA ILE A 241 10.41 1.79 6.95
C ILE A 241 9.37 1.65 8.08
N VAL A 242 9.80 1.34 9.30
CA VAL A 242 8.88 1.25 10.46
C VAL A 242 8.12 2.57 10.67
N ALA A 243 8.81 3.72 10.58
CA ALA A 243 8.18 5.03 10.69
C ALA A 243 7.20 5.37 9.54
N LYS A 244 7.41 4.81 8.35
CA LYS A 244 6.48 4.91 7.22
C LYS A 244 5.24 4.05 7.49
N ASP A 245 5.41 2.80 7.91
CA ASP A 245 4.30 1.87 8.12
C ASP A 245 3.40 2.33 9.29
N ASP A 246 4.01 2.89 10.34
CA ASP A 246 3.33 3.63 11.42
C ASP A 246 2.49 4.80 10.90
N ALA A 247 2.99 5.54 9.91
CA ALA A 247 2.29 6.67 9.31
C ALA A 247 1.15 6.21 8.39
N GLU A 248 1.32 5.11 7.67
CA GLU A 248 0.28 4.48 6.85
C GLU A 248 -0.86 3.91 7.72
N ALA A 249 -0.54 3.24 8.84
CA ALA A 249 -1.54 2.80 9.81
C ALA A 249 -2.35 3.96 10.42
N ARG A 250 -1.69 5.08 10.74
CA ARG A 250 -2.37 6.31 11.21
C ARG A 250 -3.20 6.96 10.09
N ALA A 251 -2.76 6.88 8.83
CA ALA A 251 -3.50 7.40 7.69
C ALA A 251 -4.78 6.57 7.41
N ALA A 252 -4.69 5.24 7.50
CA ALA A 252 -5.83 4.34 7.42
C ALA A 252 -6.86 4.65 8.52
N SER A 253 -6.44 4.71 9.79
CA SER A 253 -7.34 5.05 10.90
C SER A 253 -7.98 6.45 10.75
N CYS A 254 -7.25 7.43 10.21
CA CYS A 254 -7.81 8.74 9.87
C CYS A 254 -8.87 8.67 8.75
N ASN A 255 -8.77 7.72 7.82
CA ASN A 255 -9.77 7.52 6.78
C ASN A 255 -11.02 6.81 7.35
N ASP A 256 -10.86 5.75 8.15
CA ASP A 256 -11.97 5.09 8.85
C ASP A 256 -12.77 6.09 9.71
N LEU A 257 -12.08 7.00 10.40
CA LEU A 257 -12.69 8.08 11.18
C LEU A 257 -13.39 9.12 10.30
N ARG A 258 -12.86 9.43 9.11
CA ARG A 258 -13.52 10.33 8.14
C ARG A 258 -14.78 9.72 7.56
N GLU A 259 -14.73 8.44 7.18
CA GLU A 259 -15.90 7.70 6.69
C GLU A 259 -16.97 7.63 7.78
N ARG A 260 -16.59 7.35 9.03
CA ARG A 260 -17.52 7.36 10.16
C ARG A 260 -18.10 8.74 10.45
N VAL A 261 -17.33 9.81 10.29
CA VAL A 261 -17.84 11.19 10.40
C VAL A 261 -18.79 11.53 9.23
N ALA A 262 -18.49 11.11 8.00
CA ALA A 262 -19.35 11.31 6.84
C ALA A 262 -20.68 10.54 6.99
N MET A 263 -20.63 9.29 7.45
CA MET A 263 -21.82 8.50 7.78
C MET A 263 -22.65 9.17 8.89
N LEU A 264 -22.02 9.68 9.94
CA LEU A 264 -22.71 10.42 11.00
C LEU A 264 -23.34 11.73 10.49
N GLN A 265 -22.66 12.44 9.57
CA GLN A 265 -23.20 13.65 8.94
C GLN A 265 -24.41 13.33 8.04
N ASP A 266 -24.37 12.25 7.26
CA ASP A 266 -25.50 11.79 6.46
C ASP A 266 -26.69 11.34 7.34
N THR A 267 -26.43 10.61 8.45
CA THR A 267 -27.51 10.28 9.40
C THR A 267 -28.08 11.51 10.09
N ASN A 268 -27.25 12.49 10.46
CA ASN A 268 -27.75 13.74 11.03
C ASN A 268 -28.57 14.54 10.01
N GLY A 269 -28.11 14.62 8.75
CA GLY A 269 -28.87 15.29 7.68
C GLY A 269 -30.22 14.61 7.39
N ARG A 270 -30.30 13.27 7.47
CA ARG A 270 -31.58 12.55 7.39
C ARG A 270 -32.49 12.85 8.58
N LEU A 271 -31.96 12.85 9.80
CA LEU A 271 -32.72 13.19 11.01
C LEU A 271 -33.19 14.65 11.00
N GLU A 272 -32.35 15.59 10.54
CA GLU A 272 -32.73 17.00 10.36
C GLU A 272 -33.84 17.15 9.32
N ALA A 273 -33.76 16.46 8.18
CA ALA A 273 -34.82 16.46 7.16
C ALA A 273 -36.12 15.77 7.63
N GLU A 274 -36.03 14.76 8.50
CA GLU A 274 -37.19 14.11 9.12
C GLU A 274 -37.84 15.02 10.17
N ILE A 275 -37.04 15.71 11.00
CA ILE A 275 -37.49 16.76 11.91
C ILE A 275 -38.14 17.91 11.12
N GLU A 276 -37.55 18.35 10.00
CA GLU A 276 -38.12 19.40 9.15
C GLU A 276 -39.46 18.96 8.54
N LYS A 277 -39.60 17.71 8.08
CA LYS A 277 -40.89 17.13 7.65
C LYS A 277 -41.93 17.07 8.76
N LEU A 278 -41.52 16.74 9.99
CA LEU A 278 -42.42 16.73 11.15
C LEU A 278 -42.82 18.15 11.56
N CYS A 279 -41.89 19.11 11.57
CA CYS A 279 -42.16 20.51 11.89
C CYS A 279 -42.99 21.23 10.82
N SER A 280 -42.85 20.84 9.54
CA SER A 280 -43.69 21.31 8.42
C SER A 280 -45.01 20.54 8.28
N SER A 281 -45.25 19.51 9.09
CA SER A 281 -46.57 18.88 9.21
C SER A 281 -47.59 19.95 9.63
N PRO A 282 -48.75 20.05 8.96
CA PRO A 282 -49.71 21.13 9.20
C PRO A 282 -50.15 21.22 10.66
N PHE A 283 -50.24 20.08 11.37
CA PHE A 283 -50.60 20.04 12.79
C PHE A 283 -49.58 20.73 13.71
N ILE A 284 -48.28 20.65 13.42
CA ILE A 284 -47.22 21.24 14.25
C ILE A 284 -47.00 22.71 13.84
N ALA A 285 -46.97 23.00 12.54
CA ALA A 285 -46.90 24.37 12.04
C ALA A 285 -48.07 25.22 12.57
N GLU A 286 -49.30 24.70 12.52
CA GLU A 286 -50.50 25.38 13.02
C GLU A 286 -50.48 25.56 14.55
N ALA A 287 -49.90 24.62 15.31
CA ALA A 287 -49.71 24.77 16.76
C ALA A 287 -48.68 25.86 17.11
N TYR A 288 -47.57 25.98 16.36
CA TYR A 288 -46.60 27.07 16.55
C TYR A 288 -47.19 28.43 16.18
N ASP A 289 -47.90 28.51 15.06
CA ASP A 289 -48.64 29.70 14.62
C ASP A 289 -49.69 30.15 15.66
N GLN A 290 -50.42 29.20 16.25
CA GLN A 290 -51.38 29.47 17.33
C GLN A 290 -50.66 29.94 18.61
N ALA A 291 -49.53 29.32 18.98
CA ALA A 291 -48.74 29.74 20.13
C ALA A 291 -48.17 31.15 19.97
N GLU A 292 -47.67 31.51 18.78
CA GLU A 292 -47.18 32.86 18.49
C GLU A 292 -48.31 33.90 18.50
N ARG A 293 -49.47 33.58 17.90
CA ARG A 293 -50.68 34.43 17.98
C ARG A 293 -51.11 34.66 19.43
N VAL A 294 -51.10 33.62 20.27
CA VAL A 294 -51.42 33.72 21.70
C VAL A 294 -50.36 34.53 22.47
N ALA A 295 -49.09 34.41 22.13
CA ALA A 295 -48.02 35.22 22.73
C ALA A 295 -48.18 36.71 22.40
N ARG A 296 -48.37 37.05 21.11
CA ARG A 296 -48.62 38.42 20.64
C ARG A 296 -49.91 39.00 21.25
N LEU A 297 -50.97 38.21 21.41
CA LEU A 297 -52.20 38.64 22.09
C LEU A 297 -51.97 38.96 23.57
N LYS A 298 -51.21 38.14 24.30
CA LYS A 298 -50.83 38.43 25.70
C LYS A 298 -49.98 39.69 25.82
N GLU A 299 -49.04 39.88 24.90
CA GLU A 299 -48.16 41.06 24.88
C GLU A 299 -48.97 42.34 24.64
N LEU A 300 -49.85 42.35 23.64
CA LEU A 300 -50.83 43.42 23.40
C LEU A 300 -51.77 43.65 24.60
N GLU A 301 -52.19 42.59 25.30
CA GLU A 301 -53.01 42.72 26.51
C GLU A 301 -52.23 43.38 27.66
N THR A 302 -50.94 43.04 27.84
CA THR A 302 -50.08 43.72 28.83
C THR A 302 -49.83 45.18 28.46
N GLN A 303 -49.63 45.48 27.17
CA GLN A 303 -49.51 46.84 26.64
C GLN A 303 -50.78 47.65 26.97
N ALA A 304 -51.97 47.10 26.64
CA ALA A 304 -53.25 47.74 26.90
C ALA A 304 -53.53 47.96 28.39
N ARG A 305 -53.15 47.02 29.26
CA ARG A 305 -53.23 47.20 30.72
C ARG A 305 -52.28 48.30 31.22
N HIS A 306 -51.07 48.37 30.67
CA HIS A 306 -50.09 49.39 31.03
C HIS A 306 -50.56 50.79 30.57
N ASP A 307 -51.10 50.91 29.36
CA ASP A 307 -51.63 52.17 28.85
C ASP A 307 -52.93 52.59 29.56
N LYS A 308 -53.81 51.64 29.94
CA LYS A 308 -54.94 51.94 30.82
C LYS A 308 -54.50 52.49 32.18
N ALA A 309 -53.45 51.92 32.78
CA ALA A 309 -52.87 52.42 34.03
C ALA A 309 -52.13 53.77 33.88
N LYS A 310 -51.68 54.13 32.67
CA LYS A 310 -51.21 55.50 32.38
C LYS A 310 -52.37 56.47 32.28
N ILE A 311 -53.45 56.08 31.59
CA ILE A 311 -54.67 56.91 31.44
C ILE A 311 -55.25 57.23 32.83
N GLU A 312 -55.41 56.24 33.69
CA GLU A 312 -55.91 56.42 35.07
C GLU A 312 -55.03 57.39 35.88
N LYS A 313 -53.70 57.30 35.77
CA LYS A 313 -52.77 58.26 36.40
C LYS A 313 -52.85 59.67 35.81
N LEU A 314 -53.10 59.80 34.50
CA LEU A 314 -53.30 61.08 33.84
C LEU A 314 -54.65 61.71 34.21
N GLU A 315 -55.70 60.90 34.39
CA GLU A 315 -57.01 61.33 34.88
C GLU A 315 -56.91 61.79 36.35
N GLU A 316 -56.22 61.03 37.22
CA GLU A 316 -55.91 61.48 38.59
C GLU A 316 -55.14 62.81 38.59
N ALA A 317 -54.09 62.94 37.77
CA ALA A 317 -53.30 64.16 37.68
C ALA A 317 -54.13 65.34 37.17
N LYS A 318 -55.03 65.12 36.19
CA LYS A 318 -55.97 66.11 35.69
C LYS A 318 -56.91 66.59 36.81
N VAL A 319 -57.53 65.68 37.57
CA VAL A 319 -58.44 66.05 38.68
C VAL A 319 -57.71 66.83 39.77
N ARG A 320 -56.44 66.47 40.07
CA ARG A 320 -55.60 67.25 41.02
C ARG A 320 -55.33 68.67 40.50
N LEU A 321 -54.97 68.82 39.22
CA LEU A 321 -54.75 70.12 38.60
C LEU A 321 -56.03 70.96 38.52
N GLU A 322 -57.18 70.36 38.24
CA GLU A 322 -58.49 71.05 38.26
C GLU A 322 -58.85 71.52 39.67
N HIS A 323 -58.53 70.73 40.71
CA HIS A 323 -58.73 71.13 42.10
C HIS A 323 -57.76 72.25 42.55
N GLU A 324 -56.49 72.19 42.14
CA GLU A 324 -55.50 73.24 42.40
C GLU A 324 -55.86 74.54 41.67
N ALA A 325 -56.28 74.48 40.40
CA ALA A 325 -56.77 75.62 39.65
C ALA A 325 -58.03 76.23 40.29
N SER A 326 -58.95 75.42 40.78
CA SER A 326 -60.14 75.89 41.51
C SER A 326 -59.77 76.62 42.81
N ARG A 327 -58.79 76.10 43.57
CA ARG A 327 -58.28 76.76 44.78
C ARG A 327 -57.59 78.08 44.47
N LEU A 328 -56.72 78.12 43.46
CA LEU A 328 -56.07 79.34 43.01
C LEU A 328 -57.07 80.37 42.48
N GLY A 329 -58.19 79.94 41.87
CA GLY A 329 -59.30 80.81 41.51
C GLY A 329 -59.92 81.51 42.73
N VAL A 330 -60.26 80.76 43.79
CA VAL A 330 -60.80 81.31 45.04
C VAL A 330 -59.80 82.23 45.74
N ASP A 331 -58.51 81.88 45.76
CA ASP A 331 -57.46 82.74 46.32
C ASP A 331 -57.29 84.04 45.49
N ALA A 332 -57.42 83.96 44.16
CA ALA A 332 -57.37 85.14 43.28
C ALA A 332 -58.60 86.05 43.45
N GLU A 333 -59.80 85.49 43.63
CA GLU A 333 -61.00 86.27 43.97
C GLU A 333 -60.88 86.97 45.33
N ARG A 334 -60.29 86.31 46.34
CA ARG A 334 -60.01 86.93 47.65
C ARG A 334 -59.03 88.09 47.51
N VAL A 335 -57.92 87.91 46.79
CA VAL A 335 -56.93 88.98 46.54
C VAL A 335 -57.53 90.11 45.71
N ALA A 336 -58.43 89.82 44.77
CA ALA A 336 -59.17 90.85 44.02
C ALA A 336 -60.12 91.65 44.92
N ALA A 337 -60.80 91.01 45.87
CA ALA A 337 -61.62 91.70 46.87
C ALA A 337 -60.78 92.59 47.80
N GLU A 338 -59.65 92.08 48.32
CA GLU A 338 -58.69 92.84 49.12
C GLU A 338 -58.12 94.04 48.35
N LYS A 339 -57.79 93.87 47.06
CA LYS A 339 -57.37 94.95 46.16
C LYS A 339 -58.46 95.99 45.97
N ASN A 340 -59.71 95.57 45.71
CA ASN A 340 -60.83 96.50 45.53
C ASN A 340 -61.10 97.32 46.81
N ASP A 341 -60.95 96.72 47.99
CA ASP A 341 -61.07 97.43 49.27
C ASP A 341 -59.86 98.34 49.56
N ALA A 342 -58.66 97.97 49.11
CA ALA A 342 -57.50 98.86 49.13
C ALA A 342 -57.67 100.04 48.16
N GLU A 343 -58.22 99.83 46.97
CA GLU A 343 -58.53 100.87 45.98
C GLU A 343 -59.64 101.82 46.46
N ARG A 344 -60.65 101.31 47.18
CA ARG A 344 -61.64 102.15 47.88
C ARG A 344 -60.97 103.06 48.91
N ARG A 345 -60.15 102.50 49.80
CA ARG A 345 -59.38 103.28 50.80
C ARG A 345 -58.42 104.29 50.15
N LEU A 346 -57.80 103.92 49.02
CA LEU A 346 -56.95 104.84 48.25
C LEU A 346 -57.77 105.99 47.63
N SER A 347 -58.96 105.69 47.11
CA SER A 347 -59.90 106.66 46.53
C SER A 347 -60.50 107.60 47.57
N GLU A 348 -60.71 107.12 48.80
CA GLU A 348 -61.10 107.93 49.96
C GLU A 348 -59.96 108.87 50.37
N LEU A 349 -58.73 108.36 50.52
CA LEU A 349 -57.54 109.18 50.82
C LEU A 349 -57.20 110.20 49.70
N GLN A 350 -57.56 109.92 48.45
CA GLN A 350 -57.39 110.84 47.32
C GLN A 350 -58.43 111.97 47.24
N ARG A 351 -59.50 111.96 48.07
CA ARG A 351 -60.48 113.07 48.10
C ARG A 351 -60.07 114.25 48.98
N ASP A 352 -59.12 114.07 49.90
CA ASP A 352 -58.83 115.04 50.97
C ASP A 352 -57.51 115.84 50.79
N ALA A 353 -56.96 115.92 49.56
CA ALA A 353 -55.74 116.70 49.27
C ALA A 353 -55.94 117.71 48.10
N PRO A 354 -55.65 119.02 48.28
CA PRO A 354 -55.90 120.03 47.26
C PRO A 354 -54.77 120.19 46.21
N ARG A 355 -55.22 120.58 45.00
CA ARG A 355 -54.52 120.74 43.73
C ARG A 355 -53.20 121.54 43.73
N HIS A 356 -52.16 120.97 43.11
CA HIS A 356 -51.11 121.61 42.27
C HIS A 356 -50.44 120.47 41.46
N ALA A 357 -49.82 120.58 40.28
CA ALA A 357 -49.74 121.56 39.21
C ALA A 357 -48.91 120.93 38.06
N SER A 358 -49.44 120.89 36.82
CA SER A 358 -48.66 120.86 35.54
C SER A 358 -47.75 119.62 35.20
N PRO A 359 -47.22 119.49 33.96
CA PRO A 359 -46.68 118.23 33.36
C PRO A 359 -45.12 118.20 33.39
N PRO A 360 -44.30 117.51 32.54
CA PRO A 360 -44.54 116.54 31.43
C PRO A 360 -43.54 115.31 31.38
N THR A 361 -43.45 114.64 30.22
CA THR A 361 -42.24 113.97 29.63
C THR A 361 -41.60 112.69 30.21
N THR A 362 -40.99 111.90 29.29
CA THR A 362 -39.89 110.91 29.47
C THR A 362 -40.16 109.66 30.35
N ALA A 363 -39.47 108.52 30.20
CA ALA A 363 -38.76 107.90 29.08
C ALA A 363 -38.46 106.41 29.40
N VAL A 364 -38.12 105.64 28.37
CA VAL A 364 -37.23 104.45 28.38
C VAL A 364 -35.89 104.74 29.15
N PRO A 365 -34.95 103.78 29.43
CA PRO A 365 -34.85 102.38 28.99
C PRO A 365 -34.37 101.37 30.06
N THR A 366 -34.27 100.05 29.81
CA THR A 366 -33.08 99.29 29.33
C THR A 366 -33.27 97.82 29.81
N THR A 367 -32.62 96.74 29.35
CA THR A 367 -31.31 96.50 28.68
C THR A 367 -31.36 95.20 27.83
N SER A 368 -30.57 95.15 26.73
CA SER A 368 -29.93 93.94 26.12
C SER A 368 -30.79 92.76 25.63
N LYS A 369 -30.48 92.05 24.52
CA LYS A 369 -29.43 92.09 23.47
C LYS A 369 -30.06 91.42 22.22
N VAL A 370 -29.85 91.91 20.99
CA VAL A 370 -28.82 91.46 20.01
C VAL A 370 -28.74 89.92 19.87
N GLY A 371 -28.90 89.29 18.69
CA GLY A 371 -29.20 89.84 17.36
C GLY A 371 -29.13 88.78 16.25
N SER A 372 -29.75 89.12 15.10
CA SER A 372 -29.26 88.89 13.73
C SER A 372 -28.64 87.55 13.31
N GLU A 373 -29.44 86.70 12.64
CA GLU A 373 -28.98 85.84 11.53
C GLU A 373 -30.05 85.83 10.40
N LEU A 374 -30.29 87.00 9.81
CA LEU A 374 -31.13 87.15 8.61
C LEU A 374 -30.28 87.67 7.43
N ASP A 375 -29.13 87.02 7.18
CA ASP A 375 -28.19 87.38 6.10
C ASP A 375 -27.37 86.17 5.58
N SER A 376 -27.75 84.94 5.93
CA SER A 376 -27.05 83.70 5.50
C SER A 376 -27.82 82.85 4.49
N LEU A 377 -28.93 83.36 3.95
CA LEU A 377 -29.76 82.63 2.97
C LEU A 377 -29.57 83.07 1.50
N GLU A 378 -28.74 84.08 1.22
CA GLU A 378 -28.57 84.62 -0.15
C GLU A 378 -27.25 84.16 -0.83
N ASN A 379 -26.29 83.60 -0.08
CA ASN A 379 -24.95 83.22 -0.59
C ASN A 379 -24.77 81.71 -0.92
N VAL A 380 -25.84 80.94 -1.09
CA VAL A 380 -25.75 79.48 -1.40
C VAL A 380 -26.20 79.14 -2.84
N LEU A 381 -26.81 80.08 -3.57
CA LEU A 381 -27.30 79.86 -4.95
C LEU A 381 -26.28 80.19 -6.07
N THR A 382 -25.01 80.42 -5.74
CA THR A 382 -23.94 80.77 -6.70
C THR A 382 -22.82 79.74 -6.83
N HIS A 383 -23.01 78.52 -6.30
CA HIS A 383 -22.05 77.40 -6.43
C HIS A 383 -22.55 76.20 -7.27
N VAL A 384 -23.40 76.43 -8.27
CA VAL A 384 -23.72 75.43 -9.32
C VAL A 384 -23.62 76.04 -10.73
N ARG A 385 -22.38 76.35 -11.17
CA ARG A 385 -21.87 76.21 -12.57
C ARG A 385 -20.58 77.02 -12.80
N ARG A 386 -19.45 76.31 -12.92
CA ARG A 386 -18.44 76.42 -14.00
C ARG A 386 -17.18 75.61 -13.65
N LYS A 387 -16.29 75.45 -14.64
CA LYS A 387 -14.90 74.93 -14.60
C LYS A 387 -14.75 73.40 -14.72
N GLN A 388 -13.84 72.83 -15.53
CA GLN A 388 -12.88 73.32 -16.59
C GLN A 388 -12.72 72.16 -17.62
N ASP A 389 -12.21 72.25 -18.86
CA ASP A 389 -11.92 73.30 -19.88
C ASP A 389 -11.57 72.59 -21.22
N LEU A 390 -11.46 73.31 -22.36
CA LEU A 390 -10.33 73.28 -23.33
C LEU A 390 -10.65 74.01 -24.66
N ASP A 391 -9.79 74.94 -25.05
CA ASP A 391 -9.87 75.77 -26.27
C ASP A 391 -9.22 75.11 -27.50
N PHE A 392 -9.63 75.50 -28.71
CA PHE A 392 -8.73 75.57 -29.89
C PHE A 392 -9.29 76.49 -30.99
N ASP A 393 -8.62 77.62 -31.26
CA ASP A 393 -8.90 78.52 -32.39
C ASP A 393 -8.06 78.15 -33.63
N LEU A 394 -8.56 78.47 -34.84
CA LEU A 394 -7.78 78.48 -36.08
C LEU A 394 -8.25 79.60 -37.04
N PRO A 395 -7.34 80.25 -37.80
CA PRO A 395 -7.62 81.56 -38.42
C PRO A 395 -7.91 81.50 -39.93
N TYR A 396 -8.75 82.43 -40.40
CA TYR A 396 -8.96 82.74 -41.81
C TYR A 396 -8.07 83.89 -42.29
N PRO A 397 -7.43 83.81 -43.47
CA PRO A 397 -6.89 84.96 -44.18
C PRO A 397 -7.88 85.50 -45.24
N ASP A 398 -8.00 86.82 -45.29
CA ASP A 398 -8.80 87.57 -46.27
C ASP A 398 -8.33 87.34 -47.72
N LEU A 399 -9.29 87.17 -48.64
CA LEU A 399 -9.05 87.35 -50.08
C LEU A 399 -10.16 88.18 -50.75
N VAL A 400 -9.88 89.47 -50.78
CA VAL A 400 -10.25 90.50 -51.76
C VAL A 400 -10.99 89.98 -53.01
N LYS A 401 -12.22 90.49 -53.22
CA LYS A 401 -12.95 90.39 -54.50
C LYS A 401 -12.45 91.43 -55.52
N PRO A 402 -12.42 91.08 -56.81
CA PRO A 402 -12.67 92.04 -57.88
C PRO A 402 -13.93 91.67 -58.69
N ASN A 403 -14.63 92.69 -59.19
CA ASN A 403 -15.93 92.59 -59.87
C ASN A 403 -15.82 92.16 -61.34
N VAL A 404 -16.79 91.35 -61.82
CA VAL A 404 -17.55 91.61 -63.06
C VAL A 404 -18.99 91.13 -62.82
N GLU A 405 -20.00 91.87 -63.27
CA GLU A 405 -21.42 91.57 -63.05
C GLU A 405 -21.97 90.57 -64.09
N GLY A 406 -22.78 89.60 -63.64
CA GLY A 406 -23.55 88.69 -64.50
C GLY A 406 -24.29 87.62 -63.69
N ASP A 407 -25.55 87.32 -64.03
CA ASP A 407 -26.48 86.51 -63.22
C ASP A 407 -26.03 85.03 -63.01
N ASP A 408 -25.02 84.59 -63.76
CA ASP A 408 -24.34 83.31 -63.55
C ASP A 408 -23.53 83.26 -62.23
N ASP A 409 -23.17 84.41 -61.63
CA ASP A 409 -22.47 84.43 -60.34
C ASP A 409 -23.34 83.87 -59.21
N ALA A 410 -24.67 84.08 -59.24
CA ALA A 410 -25.55 83.58 -58.18
C ALA A 410 -25.78 82.06 -58.27
N THR A 411 -25.78 81.49 -59.47
CA THR A 411 -25.91 80.03 -59.68
C THR A 411 -24.58 79.33 -59.51
N THR A 412 -23.48 79.89 -60.03
CA THR A 412 -22.13 79.36 -59.83
C THR A 412 -21.65 79.52 -58.39
N ALA A 413 -22.04 80.58 -57.64
CA ALA A 413 -21.80 80.66 -56.21
C ALA A 413 -22.55 79.56 -55.45
N LYS A 414 -23.85 79.36 -55.69
CA LYS A 414 -24.61 78.28 -55.05
C LYS A 414 -24.05 76.88 -55.37
N LEU A 415 -23.61 76.65 -56.61
CA LEU A 415 -22.95 75.41 -57.01
C LEU A 415 -21.56 75.26 -56.36
N ARG A 416 -20.79 76.35 -56.21
CA ARG A 416 -19.52 76.37 -55.48
C ARG A 416 -19.74 76.10 -53.99
N ASP A 417 -20.75 76.70 -53.36
CA ASP A 417 -21.10 76.49 -51.96
C ASP A 417 -21.56 75.05 -51.71
N GLN A 418 -22.39 74.48 -52.60
CA GLN A 418 -22.77 73.06 -52.56
C GLN A 418 -21.57 72.14 -52.76
N TYR A 419 -20.68 72.45 -53.70
CA TYR A 419 -19.45 71.68 -53.94
C TYR A 419 -18.48 71.76 -52.74
N LEU A 420 -18.36 72.93 -52.11
CA LEU A 420 -17.57 73.12 -50.89
C LEU A 420 -18.19 72.40 -49.70
N SER A 421 -19.52 72.43 -49.52
CA SER A 421 -20.22 71.65 -48.48
C SER A 421 -19.99 70.15 -48.67
N ALA A 422 -20.24 69.64 -49.89
CA ALA A 422 -20.02 68.24 -50.22
C ALA A 422 -18.55 67.82 -50.03
N ARG A 423 -17.59 68.71 -50.33
CA ARG A 423 -16.17 68.46 -50.09
C ARG A 423 -15.81 68.46 -48.60
N CYS A 424 -16.34 69.39 -47.81
CA CYS A 424 -16.18 69.39 -46.36
C CYS A 424 -16.82 68.15 -45.70
N GLU A 425 -17.96 67.68 -46.23
CA GLU A 425 -18.60 66.44 -45.81
C GLU A 425 -17.75 65.22 -46.19
N LEU A 426 -17.20 65.15 -47.42
CA LEU A 426 -16.26 64.10 -47.83
C LEU A 426 -14.99 64.09 -46.97
N ASP A 427 -14.37 65.25 -46.70
CA ASP A 427 -13.20 65.36 -45.83
C ASP A 427 -13.52 64.94 -44.37
N ARG A 428 -14.77 65.14 -43.91
CA ARG A 428 -15.24 64.65 -42.60
C ARG A 428 -15.48 63.14 -42.62
N LEU A 429 -16.06 62.59 -43.69
CA LEU A 429 -16.26 61.17 -43.87
C LEU A 429 -14.94 60.41 -44.01
N ASP A 430 -13.94 60.96 -44.71
CA ASP A 430 -12.61 60.36 -44.84
C ASP A 430 -11.87 60.35 -43.50
N LYS A 431 -11.89 61.45 -42.73
CA LYS A 431 -11.35 61.47 -41.36
C LYS A 431 -12.06 60.47 -40.45
N MET A 432 -13.39 60.35 -40.55
CA MET A 432 -14.16 59.38 -39.79
C MET A 432 -13.84 57.94 -40.21
N LEU A 433 -13.63 57.68 -41.50
CA LEU A 433 -13.20 56.39 -42.03
C LEU A 433 -11.79 56.02 -41.55
N GLN A 434 -10.84 56.96 -41.56
CA GLN A 434 -9.49 56.76 -41.02
C GLN A 434 -9.52 56.40 -39.53
N VAL A 435 -10.33 57.10 -38.73
CA VAL A 435 -10.55 56.77 -37.31
C VAL A 435 -11.24 55.41 -37.14
N GLN A 436 -12.22 55.06 -37.98
CA GLN A 436 -12.85 53.74 -37.93
C GLN A 436 -11.86 52.63 -38.33
N MET A 437 -10.96 52.90 -39.28
CA MET A 437 -9.90 51.97 -39.67
C MET A 437 -8.85 51.80 -38.57
N SER A 438 -8.50 52.85 -37.82
CA SER A 438 -7.63 52.71 -36.65
C SER A 438 -8.30 51.94 -35.52
N ILE A 439 -9.56 52.25 -35.19
CA ILE A 439 -10.35 51.50 -34.18
C ILE A 439 -10.46 50.02 -34.57
N ASN A 440 -10.82 49.71 -35.81
CA ASN A 440 -10.91 48.33 -36.29
C ASN A 440 -9.54 47.63 -36.26
N ARG A 441 -8.45 48.34 -36.53
CA ARG A 441 -7.07 47.80 -36.44
C ARG A 441 -6.72 47.49 -34.98
N ASP A 442 -7.00 48.40 -34.06
CA ASP A 442 -6.72 48.22 -32.64
C ASP A 442 -7.54 47.06 -32.06
N LEU A 443 -8.85 47.02 -32.35
CA LEU A 443 -9.74 45.89 -32.00
C LEU A 443 -9.23 44.55 -32.54
N ASN A 444 -8.77 44.50 -33.80
CA ASN A 444 -8.16 43.28 -34.35
C ASN A 444 -6.89 42.89 -33.59
N THR A 445 -6.02 43.84 -33.22
CA THR A 445 -4.83 43.52 -32.40
C THR A 445 -5.20 43.08 -30.97
N GLU A 446 -6.30 43.58 -30.40
CA GLU A 446 -6.80 43.10 -29.11
C GLU A 446 -7.40 41.70 -29.21
N LEU A 447 -8.17 41.41 -30.26
CA LEU A 447 -8.68 40.07 -30.56
C LEU A 447 -7.55 39.06 -30.78
N ASP A 448 -6.49 39.43 -31.51
CA ASP A 448 -5.34 38.54 -31.74
C ASP A 448 -4.51 38.34 -30.46
N ARG A 449 -4.38 39.36 -29.59
CA ARG A 449 -3.79 39.20 -28.25
C ARG A 449 -4.64 38.30 -27.35
N ALA A 450 -5.97 38.43 -27.38
CA ALA A 450 -6.90 37.61 -26.62
C ALA A 450 -6.88 36.15 -27.08
N ARG A 451 -6.94 35.91 -28.40
CA ARG A 451 -6.77 34.60 -29.03
C ARG A 451 -5.42 33.97 -28.69
N SER A 452 -4.33 34.74 -28.79
CA SER A 452 -2.99 34.26 -28.43
C SER A 452 -2.92 33.78 -26.97
N ARG A 453 -3.45 34.57 -26.03
CA ARG A 453 -3.58 34.17 -24.61
C ARG A 453 -4.40 32.90 -24.45
N GLN A 454 -5.59 32.82 -25.07
CA GLN A 454 -6.44 31.62 -25.03
C GLN A 454 -5.73 30.39 -25.60
N THR A 455 -4.95 30.52 -26.68
CA THR A 455 -4.16 29.41 -27.25
C THR A 455 -2.96 29.03 -26.39
N ALA A 456 -2.42 29.94 -25.57
CA ALA A 456 -1.36 29.64 -24.62
C ALA A 456 -1.92 28.91 -23.39
N GLU A 457 -3.03 29.42 -22.82
CA GLU A 457 -3.73 28.82 -21.68
C GLU A 457 -4.27 27.42 -22.01
N THR A 458 -4.87 27.22 -23.18
CA THR A 458 -5.33 25.89 -23.62
C THR A 458 -4.17 24.91 -23.81
N LYS A 459 -3.03 25.33 -24.37
CA LYS A 459 -1.83 24.48 -24.46
C LYS A 459 -1.27 24.12 -23.08
N GLU A 460 -1.23 25.06 -22.14
CA GLU A 460 -0.78 24.81 -20.77
C GLU A 460 -1.73 23.85 -20.03
N LEU A 461 -3.04 23.94 -20.28
CA LEU A 461 -4.03 23.01 -19.72
C LEU A 461 -3.93 21.61 -20.33
N VAL A 462 -3.77 21.49 -21.66
CA VAL A 462 -3.54 20.19 -22.33
C VAL A 462 -2.26 19.53 -21.81
N GLN A 463 -1.16 20.28 -21.70
CA GLN A 463 0.08 19.73 -21.15
C GLN A 463 -0.08 19.26 -19.68
N LYS A 464 -0.86 19.96 -18.86
CA LYS A 464 -1.18 19.52 -17.50
C LYS A 464 -2.04 18.25 -17.47
N ILE A 465 -2.93 18.06 -18.44
CA ILE A 465 -3.72 16.84 -18.60
C ILE A 465 -2.80 15.68 -18.98
N GLU A 466 -1.95 15.84 -19.99
CA GLU A 466 -0.94 14.86 -20.41
C GLU A 466 0.00 14.46 -19.25
N ASP A 467 0.49 15.42 -18.47
CA ASP A 467 1.32 15.16 -17.28
C ASP A 467 0.57 14.37 -16.19
N VAL A 468 -0.72 14.64 -15.99
CA VAL A 468 -1.59 13.93 -15.04
C VAL A 468 -1.92 12.52 -15.52
N GLU A 469 -2.17 12.32 -16.82
CA GLU A 469 -2.38 11.01 -17.44
C GLU A 469 -1.10 10.17 -17.40
N ALA A 470 0.06 10.77 -17.71
CA ALA A 470 1.37 10.12 -17.58
C ALA A 470 1.72 9.78 -16.12
N LEU A 471 1.16 10.49 -15.14
CA LEU A 471 1.26 10.15 -13.72
C LEU A 471 0.24 9.06 -13.32
N ALA A 472 -0.99 9.13 -13.84
CA ALA A 472 -2.05 8.16 -13.58
C ALA A 472 -1.69 6.78 -14.13
N THR A 473 -1.19 6.69 -15.35
CA THR A 473 -0.67 5.44 -15.95
C THR A 473 0.52 4.87 -15.17
N ARG A 474 1.47 5.70 -14.70
CA ARG A 474 2.55 5.27 -13.81
C ARG A 474 2.03 4.77 -12.45
N ARG A 475 1.01 5.43 -11.89
CA ARG A 475 0.35 4.98 -10.66
C ARG A 475 -0.41 3.67 -10.88
N LEU A 476 -1.14 3.51 -11.98
CA LEU A 476 -1.87 2.29 -12.32
C LEU A 476 -0.93 1.10 -12.53
N LYS A 477 0.20 1.28 -13.23
CA LYS A 477 1.27 0.28 -13.33
C LYS A 477 1.86 -0.08 -11.96
N ARG A 478 2.03 0.91 -11.06
CA ARG A 478 2.49 0.62 -9.70
C ARG A 478 1.41 -0.05 -8.84
N ILE A 479 0.13 0.28 -9.04
CA ILE A 479 -1.01 -0.33 -8.35
C ILE A 479 -1.16 -1.77 -8.80
N THR A 480 -1.23 -2.07 -10.10
CA THR A 480 -1.29 -3.46 -10.61
C THR A 480 -0.10 -4.31 -10.15
N MET A 481 1.12 -3.76 -10.17
CA MET A 481 2.30 -4.44 -9.60
C MET A 481 2.19 -4.63 -8.08
N LEU A 482 1.66 -3.66 -7.34
CA LEU A 482 1.40 -3.78 -5.90
C LEU A 482 0.24 -4.75 -5.60
N GLU A 483 -0.77 -4.84 -6.44
CA GLU A 483 -1.92 -5.74 -6.31
C GLU A 483 -1.52 -7.18 -6.61
N ALA A 484 -0.64 -7.40 -7.58
CA ALA A 484 0.03 -8.67 -7.80
C ALA A 484 0.89 -9.05 -6.59
N GLN A 485 1.74 -8.14 -6.13
CA GLN A 485 2.54 -8.32 -4.91
C GLN A 485 1.66 -8.52 -3.66
N VAL A 486 0.44 -7.96 -3.60
CA VAL A 486 -0.53 -8.15 -2.51
C VAL A 486 -1.36 -9.42 -2.66
N LYS A 487 -1.59 -9.93 -3.88
CA LYS A 487 -2.16 -11.27 -4.11
C LYS A 487 -1.14 -12.33 -3.68
N GLN A 488 0.09 -12.24 -4.17
CA GLN A 488 1.24 -13.02 -3.70
C GLN A 488 1.44 -12.89 -2.17
N ALA A 489 1.37 -11.68 -1.61
CA ALA A 489 1.45 -11.49 -0.15
C ALA A 489 0.17 -11.89 0.61
N ARG A 490 -0.98 -12.08 -0.03
CA ARG A 490 -2.15 -12.75 0.57
C ARG A 490 -1.95 -14.27 0.62
N TYR A 491 -1.24 -14.85 -0.35
CA TYR A 491 -0.70 -16.21 -0.23
C TYR A 491 0.44 -16.32 0.80
N HIS A 492 1.03 -15.21 1.27
CA HIS A 492 2.13 -15.22 2.25
C HIS A 492 1.87 -14.49 3.60
N GLY A 493 0.71 -13.85 3.83
CA GLY A 493 0.65 -12.88 4.93
C GLY A 493 -0.63 -12.09 5.25
N VAL A 494 -1.84 -12.67 5.22
CA VAL A 494 -2.89 -12.28 6.20
C VAL A 494 -3.49 -13.53 6.84
N GLY A 495 -2.76 -14.07 7.82
CA GLY A 495 -3.09 -15.33 8.49
C GLY A 495 -1.84 -15.99 9.03
N LYS A 496 -1.22 -15.38 10.06
CA LYS A 496 0.05 -15.91 10.62
C LYS A 496 -0.13 -17.37 11.06
N GLN A 497 0.78 -18.20 10.55
CA GLN A 497 1.01 -19.63 10.82
C GLN A 497 0.05 -20.69 10.24
N SER A 498 -1.23 -20.43 9.97
CA SER A 498 -2.13 -21.53 9.54
C SER A 498 -1.75 -22.18 8.20
N ARG A 499 -1.46 -21.39 7.15
CA ARG A 499 -1.03 -21.91 5.84
C ARG A 499 0.46 -22.21 5.71
N ARG A 500 1.29 -21.67 6.62
CA ARG A 500 2.73 -22.02 6.66
C ARG A 500 2.90 -23.51 6.96
N ALA A 501 2.05 -24.09 7.82
CA ALA A 501 2.09 -25.50 8.16
C ALA A 501 1.41 -26.45 7.15
N GLU A 502 0.49 -25.97 6.30
CA GLU A 502 -0.21 -26.83 5.33
C GLU A 502 0.65 -27.18 4.11
N LEU A 503 1.44 -26.22 3.59
CA LEU A 503 2.43 -26.49 2.55
C LEU A 503 3.65 -27.30 3.08
N LEU A 504 3.91 -27.26 4.38
CA LEU A 504 4.98 -28.02 5.06
C LEU A 504 4.55 -29.42 5.53
N LYS A 505 3.30 -29.85 5.30
CA LYS A 505 2.82 -31.20 5.67
C LYS A 505 2.70 -32.18 4.50
N ASP A 506 2.67 -31.69 3.26
CA ASP A 506 2.62 -32.50 2.04
C ASP A 506 4.04 -32.92 1.58
N SER A 507 5.03 -32.04 1.85
CA SER A 507 6.46 -32.32 1.73
C SER A 507 7.02 -32.61 3.11
N GLY A 508 7.38 -33.87 3.42
CA GLY A 508 8.02 -34.26 4.68
C GLY A 508 9.50 -33.86 4.77
N ASP A 509 9.83 -32.62 4.39
CA ASP A 509 11.19 -32.11 4.21
C ASP A 509 11.37 -30.78 4.98
N ASP A 510 11.97 -30.89 6.16
CA ASP A 510 12.26 -29.77 7.09
C ASP A 510 13.07 -28.63 6.42
N ARG A 511 13.74 -28.92 5.30
CA ARG A 511 14.57 -27.95 4.54
C ARG A 511 13.74 -26.89 3.82
N SER A 512 12.53 -27.22 3.37
CA SER A 512 11.62 -26.23 2.78
C SER A 512 11.25 -25.14 3.78
N GLU A 513 11.16 -25.48 5.07
CA GLU A 513 10.90 -24.50 6.13
C GLU A 513 12.10 -23.57 6.35
N ALA A 514 13.34 -24.06 6.22
CA ALA A 514 14.55 -23.27 6.35
C ALA A 514 14.68 -22.21 5.23
N LEU A 515 14.52 -22.62 3.96
CA LEU A 515 14.54 -21.70 2.82
C LEU A 515 13.46 -20.61 2.95
N LEU A 516 12.25 -20.99 3.38
CA LEU A 516 11.11 -20.09 3.65
C LEU A 516 11.26 -19.26 4.94
N ALA A 517 12.15 -19.62 5.85
CA ALA A 517 12.48 -18.81 7.03
C ALA A 517 13.50 -17.72 6.65
N GLU A 518 14.53 -18.08 5.90
CA GLU A 518 15.58 -17.17 5.45
C GLU A 518 15.05 -16.17 4.39
N ALA A 519 14.09 -16.59 3.56
CA ALA A 519 13.33 -15.71 2.66
C ALA A 519 12.49 -14.63 3.40
N GLY A 520 12.25 -14.76 4.70
CA GLY A 520 11.48 -13.80 5.50
C GLY A 520 12.12 -12.42 5.66
N MET A 521 13.36 -12.22 5.20
CA MET A 521 14.10 -10.95 5.21
C MET A 521 14.28 -10.32 3.81
N LEU A 522 13.62 -10.86 2.78
CA LEU A 522 13.70 -10.36 1.41
C LEU A 522 12.84 -9.10 1.20
N ALA A 523 13.28 -8.21 0.32
CA ALA A 523 12.46 -7.10 -0.16
C ALA A 523 11.37 -7.59 -1.12
N ALA A 524 10.37 -6.74 -1.38
CA ALA A 524 9.19 -7.10 -2.18
C ALA A 524 9.46 -7.43 -3.67
N ASP A 525 10.67 -7.17 -4.17
CA ASP A 525 11.16 -7.53 -5.51
C ASP A 525 12.22 -8.65 -5.50
N GLU A 526 12.48 -9.28 -4.33
CA GLU A 526 13.52 -10.29 -4.14
C GLU A 526 12.93 -11.69 -3.88
N ASN A 527 13.59 -12.72 -4.42
CA ASN A 527 13.28 -14.14 -4.20
C ASN A 527 14.60 -14.90 -3.94
N MET A 528 14.52 -16.14 -3.47
CA MET A 528 15.69 -16.99 -3.23
C MET A 528 15.54 -18.29 -4.02
N ALA A 529 16.56 -18.68 -4.77
CA ALA A 529 16.66 -20.01 -5.37
C ALA A 529 17.66 -20.87 -4.61
N GLU A 530 17.42 -22.17 -4.59
CA GLU A 530 18.36 -23.19 -4.14
C GLU A 530 18.57 -24.19 -5.28
N VAL A 531 19.82 -24.50 -5.59
CA VAL A 531 20.20 -25.60 -6.47
C VAL A 531 20.98 -26.62 -5.64
N TRP A 532 20.47 -27.84 -5.55
CA TRP A 532 21.03 -28.91 -4.74
C TRP A 532 21.43 -30.09 -5.62
N ILE A 533 22.73 -30.42 -5.59
CA ILE A 533 23.27 -31.64 -6.21
C ILE A 533 23.36 -32.69 -5.11
N VAL A 534 22.49 -33.69 -5.18
CA VAL A 534 22.39 -34.75 -4.17
C VAL A 534 23.50 -35.79 -4.42
N GLU A 535 23.44 -36.45 -5.57
CA GLU A 535 24.35 -37.54 -5.94
C GLU A 535 24.55 -37.62 -7.46
N VAL A 536 25.65 -38.24 -7.88
CA VAL A 536 25.91 -38.60 -9.27
C VAL A 536 26.25 -40.10 -9.35
N GLU A 537 25.60 -40.81 -10.28
CA GLU A 537 25.85 -42.21 -10.61
C GLU A 537 26.55 -42.32 -11.97
N TYR A 538 27.77 -42.85 -12.04
CA TYR A 538 28.46 -43.09 -13.32
C TYR A 538 28.22 -44.50 -13.88
N GLU A 539 28.24 -44.62 -15.21
CA GLU A 539 28.24 -45.91 -15.91
C GLU A 539 29.58 -46.65 -15.67
N GLU A 540 29.54 -48.00 -15.64
CA GLU A 540 30.71 -48.82 -15.36
C GLU A 540 31.88 -48.52 -16.33
N GLY A 541 33.05 -48.23 -15.76
CA GLY A 541 34.28 -47.95 -16.52
C GLY A 541 34.47 -46.49 -16.97
N VAL A 542 33.54 -45.58 -16.66
CA VAL A 542 33.72 -44.13 -16.90
C VAL A 542 34.72 -43.51 -15.91
N VAL A 543 34.63 -43.92 -14.64
CA VAL A 543 35.48 -43.47 -13.53
C VAL A 543 36.25 -44.67 -13.00
N VAL A 544 37.58 -44.64 -13.11
CA VAL A 544 38.47 -45.76 -12.72
C VAL A 544 39.19 -45.40 -11.42
N GLY A 545 39.20 -46.32 -10.45
CA GLY A 545 39.54 -46.15 -9.03
C GLY A 545 40.50 -45.01 -8.62
N ASP A 546 40.18 -44.38 -7.48
CA ASP A 546 40.80 -43.20 -6.87
C ASP A 546 40.67 -41.87 -7.64
N THR A 547 40.05 -41.86 -8.83
CA THR A 547 39.69 -40.61 -9.51
C THR A 547 38.65 -39.82 -8.71
N SER A 548 38.98 -38.55 -8.42
CA SER A 548 38.10 -37.61 -7.71
C SER A 548 37.34 -36.76 -8.71
N THR A 549 36.04 -36.60 -8.50
CA THR A 549 35.14 -35.82 -9.36
C THR A 549 34.44 -34.72 -8.57
N PHE A 550 34.09 -33.63 -9.24
CA PHE A 550 33.27 -32.54 -8.71
C PHE A 550 32.32 -32.04 -9.79
N ALA A 551 31.17 -31.47 -9.41
CA ALA A 551 30.24 -30.86 -10.33
C ALA A 551 30.34 -29.33 -10.26
N VAL A 552 30.11 -28.66 -11.38
CA VAL A 552 30.05 -27.20 -11.54
C VAL A 552 28.67 -26.81 -12.03
N VAL A 553 28.09 -25.78 -11.45
CA VAL A 553 26.74 -25.26 -11.73
C VAL A 553 26.82 -23.79 -12.12
N ASP A 554 26.28 -23.48 -13.30
CA ASP A 554 26.16 -22.12 -13.82
C ASP A 554 24.69 -21.68 -13.80
N PHE A 555 24.31 -20.87 -12.80
CA PHE A 555 22.92 -20.42 -12.60
C PHE A 555 22.78 -18.90 -12.74
N TYR A 556 21.89 -18.47 -13.63
CA TYR A 556 21.59 -17.06 -13.94
C TYR A 556 22.85 -16.18 -14.14
N ILE A 557 22.88 -14.98 -13.53
CA ILE A 557 24.00 -14.02 -13.63
C ILE A 557 25.07 -14.22 -12.53
N PHE A 558 25.02 -15.32 -11.77
CA PHE A 558 25.93 -15.57 -10.67
C PHE A 558 27.23 -16.25 -11.12
N GLU A 559 28.24 -16.20 -10.25
CA GLU A 559 29.49 -16.92 -10.47
C GLU A 559 29.28 -18.44 -10.30
N SER A 560 29.89 -19.21 -11.21
CA SER A 560 29.92 -20.67 -11.22
C SER A 560 30.22 -21.26 -9.84
N GLN A 561 29.35 -22.13 -9.34
CA GLN A 561 29.55 -22.81 -8.06
C GLN A 561 30.04 -24.24 -8.29
N ALA A 562 31.03 -24.68 -7.52
CA ALA A 562 31.60 -26.02 -7.64
C ALA A 562 31.41 -26.81 -6.34
N THR A 563 31.00 -28.07 -6.46
CA THR A 563 30.92 -28.99 -5.32
C THR A 563 32.32 -29.30 -4.78
N PRO A 564 32.44 -29.79 -3.53
CA PRO A 564 33.64 -30.49 -3.08
C PRO A 564 33.96 -31.66 -4.02
N TRP A 565 35.24 -31.97 -4.22
CA TRP A 565 35.64 -33.15 -4.99
C TRP A 565 35.58 -34.42 -4.13
N LEU A 566 34.98 -35.48 -4.67
CA LEU A 566 34.81 -36.76 -4.01
C LEU A 566 35.27 -37.92 -4.91
N PRO A 567 35.96 -38.93 -4.36
CA PRO A 567 36.37 -40.12 -5.10
C PRO A 567 35.23 -41.15 -5.18
N GLY A 568 35.15 -41.86 -6.32
CA GLY A 568 34.29 -43.03 -6.47
C GLY A 568 33.34 -42.98 -7.68
N ALA A 569 32.67 -44.12 -7.93
CA ALA A 569 31.72 -44.27 -9.04
C ALA A 569 30.31 -43.74 -8.71
N ARG A 570 30.04 -43.42 -7.44
CA ARG A 570 28.81 -42.78 -6.96
C ARG A 570 29.12 -41.73 -5.88
N PRO A 571 29.61 -40.53 -6.23
CA PRO A 571 29.78 -39.45 -5.26
C PRO A 571 28.43 -38.86 -4.82
N GLU A 572 28.13 -38.98 -3.54
CA GLU A 572 27.08 -38.22 -2.84
C GLU A 572 27.66 -36.85 -2.49
N PHE A 573 27.35 -35.83 -3.29
CA PHE A 573 27.89 -34.47 -3.08
C PHE A 573 27.18 -33.72 -1.95
N ASP A 574 25.88 -33.98 -1.76
CA ASP A 574 24.96 -33.27 -0.84
C ASP A 574 25.22 -31.75 -0.77
N PHE A 575 25.44 -31.13 -1.95
CA PHE A 575 25.88 -29.74 -2.07
C PHE A 575 24.73 -28.86 -2.54
N ALA A 576 24.22 -28.04 -1.62
CA ALA A 576 23.24 -27.00 -1.92
C ALA A 576 23.92 -25.64 -2.07
N THR A 577 23.52 -24.88 -3.09
CA THR A 577 23.92 -23.49 -3.29
C THR A 577 22.69 -22.60 -3.41
N THR A 578 22.66 -21.53 -2.61
CA THR A 578 21.53 -20.61 -2.50
C THR A 578 21.84 -19.25 -3.13
N TYR A 579 20.94 -18.77 -3.99
CA TYR A 579 21.08 -17.53 -4.74
C TYR A 579 19.97 -16.55 -4.38
N LYS A 580 20.34 -15.35 -3.94
CA LYS A 580 19.40 -14.24 -3.73
C LYS A 580 19.20 -13.46 -5.03
N ILE A 581 17.99 -13.46 -5.54
CA ILE A 581 17.61 -13.02 -6.89
C ILE A 581 16.63 -11.86 -6.80
N ARG A 582 16.60 -10.99 -7.81
CA ARG A 582 15.49 -10.04 -8.02
C ARG A 582 14.56 -10.59 -9.10
N VAL A 583 13.26 -10.55 -8.86
CA VAL A 583 12.26 -11.00 -9.85
C VAL A 583 11.94 -9.85 -10.79
N ASP A 584 12.70 -9.78 -11.89
CA ASP A 584 12.46 -8.89 -13.01
C ASP A 584 12.18 -9.67 -14.31
N ASP A 585 11.69 -8.98 -15.33
CA ASP A 585 11.32 -9.54 -16.64
C ASP A 585 12.46 -10.37 -17.26
N ALA A 586 13.72 -9.98 -17.02
CA ALA A 586 14.89 -10.70 -17.50
C ALA A 586 15.07 -12.05 -16.78
N PHE A 587 14.84 -12.12 -15.47
CA PHE A 587 14.84 -13.38 -14.71
C PHE A 587 13.66 -14.28 -15.05
N LEU A 588 12.46 -13.72 -15.20
CA LEU A 588 11.26 -14.48 -15.61
C LEU A 588 11.43 -15.10 -17.00
N ARG A 589 11.99 -14.35 -17.95
CA ARG A 589 12.36 -14.85 -19.27
C ARG A 589 13.46 -15.92 -19.20
N TYR A 590 14.49 -15.72 -18.37
CA TYR A 590 15.56 -16.70 -18.16
C TYR A 590 15.01 -18.06 -17.70
N LEU A 591 14.13 -18.07 -16.69
CA LEU A 591 13.48 -19.31 -16.24
C LEU A 591 12.64 -19.96 -17.35
N ALA A 592 11.97 -19.17 -18.19
CA ALA A 592 11.10 -19.68 -19.25
C ALA A 592 11.86 -20.26 -20.46
N THR A 593 13.03 -19.72 -20.81
CA THR A 593 13.74 -20.07 -22.06
C THR A 593 15.02 -20.88 -21.86
N GLU A 594 15.72 -20.73 -20.74
CA GLU A 594 17.05 -21.32 -20.55
C GLU A 594 17.01 -22.67 -19.81
N VAL A 595 18.13 -23.40 -19.94
CA VAL A 595 18.39 -24.65 -19.22
C VAL A 595 19.55 -24.49 -18.26
N LEU A 596 19.45 -25.06 -17.07
CA LEU A 596 20.56 -25.16 -16.13
C LEU A 596 21.54 -26.21 -16.64
N THR A 597 22.79 -25.80 -16.90
CA THR A 597 23.88 -26.71 -17.27
C THR A 597 24.71 -27.11 -16.07
N ILE A 598 24.97 -28.42 -15.95
CA ILE A 598 25.77 -28.99 -14.86
C ILE A 598 26.96 -29.72 -15.49
N GLU A 599 28.18 -29.29 -15.17
CA GLU A 599 29.41 -29.84 -15.72
C GLU A 599 30.14 -30.69 -14.68
N VAL A 600 30.28 -31.98 -14.97
CA VAL A 600 30.95 -32.92 -14.07
C VAL A 600 32.41 -33.07 -14.52
N CYS A 601 33.32 -32.71 -13.62
CA CYS A 601 34.75 -32.59 -13.85
C CYS A 601 35.54 -33.64 -13.06
N GLU A 602 36.52 -34.25 -13.71
CA GLU A 602 37.52 -35.11 -13.07
C GLU A 602 38.76 -34.28 -12.72
N ALA A 603 39.19 -34.33 -11.46
CA ALA A 603 40.36 -33.63 -10.96
C ALA A 603 41.65 -34.41 -11.29
N LYS A 604 42.56 -33.79 -12.03
CA LYS A 604 43.84 -34.36 -12.47
C LYS A 604 45.02 -33.54 -11.96
N ARG A 605 45.41 -33.80 -10.70
CA ARG A 605 46.51 -33.14 -9.96
C ARG A 605 46.31 -31.63 -9.74
N ALA A 606 46.56 -30.82 -10.76
CA ALA A 606 46.48 -29.36 -10.72
C ALA A 606 45.62 -28.78 -11.86
N ASP A 607 45.13 -29.64 -12.76
CA ASP A 607 44.16 -29.34 -13.81
C ASP A 607 42.89 -30.17 -13.59
N TYR A 608 41.82 -29.84 -14.31
CA TYR A 608 40.59 -30.63 -14.35
C TYR A 608 40.17 -30.89 -15.81
N THR A 609 39.36 -31.92 -16.03
CA THR A 609 38.77 -32.21 -17.35
C THR A 609 37.28 -32.50 -17.20
N VAL A 610 36.45 -31.78 -17.96
CA VAL A 610 35.00 -32.05 -18.02
C VAL A 610 34.76 -33.43 -18.62
N VAL A 611 34.19 -34.33 -17.83
CA VAL A 611 33.86 -35.71 -18.20
C VAL A 611 32.46 -35.78 -18.80
N ALA A 612 31.49 -35.13 -18.16
CA ALA A 612 30.08 -35.16 -18.58
C ALA A 612 29.39 -33.81 -18.39
N LYS A 613 28.30 -33.57 -19.13
CA LYS A 613 27.39 -32.44 -18.93
C LYS A 613 25.94 -32.94 -18.84
N GLY A 614 25.17 -32.36 -17.92
CA GLY A 614 23.72 -32.46 -17.85
C GLY A 614 23.07 -31.11 -18.19
N ALA A 615 21.80 -31.15 -18.60
CA ALA A 615 20.98 -29.97 -18.85
C ALA A 615 19.57 -30.19 -18.26
N ILE A 616 19.04 -29.21 -17.55
CA ILE A 616 17.72 -29.26 -16.90
C ILE A 616 16.90 -28.02 -17.31
N PRO A 617 15.72 -28.16 -17.92
CA PRO A 617 14.83 -27.03 -18.20
C PRO A 617 14.38 -26.33 -16.92
N LEU A 618 14.45 -25.00 -16.89
CA LEU A 618 14.06 -24.19 -15.72
C LEU A 618 12.58 -23.79 -15.72
N ALA A 619 11.88 -23.95 -16.84
CA ALA A 619 10.48 -23.52 -17.01
C ALA A 619 9.51 -24.03 -15.94
N PRO A 620 9.60 -25.28 -15.42
CA PRO A 620 8.70 -25.76 -14.37
C PRO A 620 8.82 -25.01 -13.02
N LEU A 621 9.85 -24.18 -12.79
CA LEU A 621 9.93 -23.31 -11.61
C LEU A 621 8.93 -22.13 -11.66
N LEU A 622 8.32 -21.87 -12.82
CA LEU A 622 7.32 -20.83 -13.02
C LEU A 622 5.91 -21.29 -12.57
N ASP A 623 5.70 -22.60 -12.43
CA ASP A 623 4.44 -23.19 -11.99
C ASP A 623 4.13 -22.91 -10.52
N SER A 624 2.89 -23.18 -10.11
CA SER A 624 2.37 -22.91 -8.76
C SER A 624 3.16 -23.57 -7.62
N ARG A 625 3.92 -24.64 -7.92
CA ARG A 625 4.88 -25.29 -7.03
C ARG A 625 6.29 -25.06 -7.61
N PRO A 626 7.09 -24.12 -7.10
CA PRO A 626 8.38 -23.75 -7.69
C PRO A 626 9.48 -24.72 -7.23
N THR A 627 9.35 -25.99 -7.59
CA THR A 627 10.28 -27.06 -7.20
C THR A 627 10.39 -28.08 -8.31
N ILE A 628 11.63 -28.28 -8.79
CA ILE A 628 12.01 -29.33 -9.73
C ILE A 628 12.81 -30.37 -8.96
N VAL A 629 12.37 -31.63 -9.02
CA VAL A 629 13.15 -32.79 -8.56
C VAL A 629 13.44 -33.65 -9.78
N VAL A 630 14.72 -33.84 -10.10
CA VAL A 630 15.18 -34.67 -11.22
C VAL A 630 15.99 -35.83 -10.67
N ASP A 631 15.36 -36.99 -10.47
CA ASP A 631 16.04 -38.19 -9.93
C ASP A 631 17.09 -38.77 -10.88
N ARG A 632 16.95 -38.57 -12.20
CA ARG A 632 17.80 -39.17 -13.23
C ARG A 632 18.15 -38.20 -14.37
N CYS A 633 18.77 -37.06 -14.06
CA CYS A 633 19.30 -36.14 -15.07
C CYS A 633 20.40 -36.83 -15.89
N GLN A 634 20.26 -36.91 -17.22
CA GLN A 634 21.22 -37.62 -18.07
C GLN A 634 22.54 -36.86 -18.20
N LEU A 635 23.64 -37.46 -17.75
CA LEU A 635 24.98 -36.92 -17.92
C LEU A 635 25.61 -37.46 -19.21
N ARG A 636 25.96 -36.58 -20.15
CA ARG A 636 26.50 -36.96 -21.47
C ARG A 636 27.92 -36.45 -21.70
N ALA A 637 28.73 -37.26 -22.37
CA ALA A 637 30.10 -36.90 -22.76
C ALA A 637 30.11 -35.68 -23.70
N PRO A 638 30.86 -34.59 -23.39
CA PRO A 638 30.83 -33.34 -24.16
C PRO A 638 31.20 -33.48 -25.65
N ARG A 639 31.99 -34.50 -26.00
CA ARG A 639 32.53 -34.71 -27.35
C ARG A 639 31.88 -35.86 -28.12
N THR A 640 31.24 -36.80 -27.45
CA THR A 640 30.71 -38.03 -28.08
C THR A 640 29.22 -38.24 -27.87
N GLY A 641 28.56 -37.44 -27.01
CA GLY A 641 27.13 -37.55 -26.73
C GLY A 641 26.69 -38.83 -26.01
N ARG A 642 27.61 -39.78 -25.78
CA ARG A 642 27.39 -41.02 -25.01
C ARG A 642 26.90 -40.65 -23.60
N LEU A 643 25.88 -41.35 -23.15
CA LEU A 643 25.44 -41.32 -21.75
C LEU A 643 26.55 -41.91 -20.88
N LEU A 644 26.98 -41.17 -19.86
CA LEU A 644 28.06 -41.55 -18.94
C LEU A 644 27.57 -41.76 -17.51
N GLY A 645 26.30 -41.47 -17.23
CA GLY A 645 25.74 -41.54 -15.91
C GLY A 645 24.43 -40.77 -15.77
N TYR A 646 23.96 -40.70 -14.53
CA TYR A 646 22.79 -39.94 -14.11
C TYR A 646 23.16 -39.07 -12.90
N ALA A 647 22.53 -37.92 -12.76
CA ALA A 647 22.65 -37.08 -11.57
C ALA A 647 21.28 -36.85 -10.96
N ARG A 648 21.21 -36.86 -9.63
CA ARG A 648 20.03 -36.44 -8.87
C ARG A 648 20.20 -35.00 -8.43
N ILE A 649 19.34 -34.13 -8.94
CA ILE A 649 19.36 -32.68 -8.69
C ILE A 649 17.98 -32.19 -8.29
N GLU A 650 17.94 -31.31 -7.30
CA GLU A 650 16.74 -30.62 -6.87
C GLU A 650 16.94 -29.11 -6.99
N ILE A 651 15.96 -28.39 -7.55
CA ILE A 651 16.00 -26.94 -7.74
C ILE A 651 14.72 -26.35 -7.16
N ARG A 652 14.82 -25.32 -6.32
CA ARG A 652 13.70 -24.76 -5.56
C ARG A 652 13.74 -23.24 -5.61
N LEU A 653 12.57 -22.58 -5.69
CA LEU A 653 12.44 -21.17 -5.32
C LEU A 653 11.69 -21.07 -3.99
N ALA A 654 12.06 -20.10 -3.15
CA ALA A 654 11.35 -19.83 -1.90
C ALA A 654 9.92 -19.35 -2.14
N LEU A 655 9.71 -18.47 -3.13
CA LEU A 655 8.40 -17.90 -3.45
C LEU A 655 7.98 -18.29 -4.88
N PRO A 656 6.72 -18.72 -5.12
CA PRO A 656 6.21 -18.97 -6.46
C PRO A 656 6.11 -17.65 -7.23
N VAL A 657 6.54 -17.66 -8.49
CA VAL A 657 6.54 -16.48 -9.38
C VAL A 657 5.43 -16.52 -10.44
N THR A 658 4.51 -17.48 -10.37
CA THR A 658 3.48 -17.75 -11.39
C THR A 658 2.63 -16.51 -11.73
N GLU A 659 2.12 -15.77 -10.75
CA GLU A 659 1.32 -14.56 -11.00
C GLU A 659 2.15 -13.44 -11.66
N LEU A 660 3.43 -13.31 -11.29
CA LEU A 660 4.35 -12.34 -11.89
C LEU A 660 4.70 -12.73 -13.34
N TYR A 661 4.83 -14.03 -13.60
CA TYR A 661 5.07 -14.57 -14.93
C TYR A 661 3.87 -14.37 -15.87
N GLN A 662 2.64 -14.60 -15.40
CA GLN A 662 1.43 -14.31 -16.18
C GLN A 662 1.34 -12.82 -16.55
N LEU A 663 1.57 -11.92 -15.59
CA LEU A 663 1.60 -10.47 -15.85
C LEU A 663 2.72 -10.04 -16.81
N PHE A 664 3.87 -10.71 -16.76
CA PHE A 664 4.95 -10.53 -17.74
C PHE A 664 4.51 -10.95 -19.15
N LEU A 665 3.85 -12.10 -19.30
CA LEU A 665 3.31 -12.58 -20.59
C LEU A 665 2.21 -11.65 -21.15
N ASP A 666 1.31 -11.16 -20.29
CA ASP A 666 0.22 -10.25 -20.67
C ASP A 666 0.75 -8.86 -21.07
N SER A 667 1.80 -8.38 -20.41
CA SER A 667 2.44 -7.10 -20.75
C SER A 667 3.37 -7.18 -21.96
N HIS A 668 3.87 -8.37 -22.31
CA HIS A 668 4.79 -8.61 -23.42
C HIS A 668 4.27 -9.69 -24.40
N PRO A 669 3.16 -9.45 -25.12
CA PRO A 669 2.52 -10.45 -26.00
C PRO A 669 3.42 -10.94 -27.15
N ARG A 670 4.46 -10.18 -27.53
CA ARG A 670 5.47 -10.61 -28.50
C ARG A 670 6.48 -11.60 -27.93
N GLU A 671 6.81 -11.48 -26.66
CA GLU A 671 7.74 -12.40 -25.98
C GLU A 671 7.03 -13.69 -25.60
N ARG A 672 5.75 -13.60 -25.20
CA ARG A 672 4.86 -14.77 -25.03
C ARG A 672 4.93 -15.73 -26.23
N HIS A 673 4.77 -15.20 -27.45
CA HIS A 673 4.81 -16.03 -28.66
C HIS A 673 6.20 -16.64 -28.95
N GLN A 674 7.29 -15.96 -28.57
CA GLN A 674 8.65 -16.51 -28.71
C GLN A 674 8.92 -17.61 -27.67
N ILE A 675 8.41 -17.45 -26.44
CA ILE A 675 8.53 -18.42 -25.37
C ILE A 675 7.68 -19.67 -25.67
N GLU A 676 6.45 -19.49 -26.13
CA GLU A 676 5.58 -20.58 -26.61
C GLU A 676 6.25 -21.35 -27.76
N GLN A 677 6.87 -20.68 -28.73
CA GLN A 677 7.64 -21.32 -29.82
C GLN A 677 8.90 -22.04 -29.32
N ALA A 678 9.63 -21.49 -28.35
CA ALA A 678 10.81 -22.14 -27.76
C ALA A 678 10.42 -23.39 -26.94
N ALA A 679 9.30 -23.33 -26.22
CA ALA A 679 8.75 -24.48 -25.50
C ALA A 679 8.33 -25.61 -26.46
N LEU A 680 7.67 -25.27 -27.58
CA LEU A 680 7.31 -26.22 -28.63
C LEU A 680 8.56 -26.86 -29.28
N ALA A 681 9.59 -26.07 -29.62
CA ALA A 681 10.83 -26.59 -30.18
C ALA A 681 11.58 -27.54 -29.20
N ASN A 682 11.52 -27.27 -27.90
CA ASN A 682 12.09 -28.15 -26.87
C ASN A 682 11.30 -29.47 -26.75
N LEU A 683 9.97 -29.44 -26.89
CA LEU A 683 9.12 -30.64 -26.91
C LEU A 683 9.40 -31.50 -28.15
N GLU A 684 9.46 -30.90 -29.35
CA GLU A 684 9.82 -31.60 -30.59
C GLU A 684 11.20 -32.26 -30.50
N ALA A 685 12.18 -31.58 -29.87
CA ALA A 685 13.52 -32.11 -29.63
C ALA A 685 13.60 -33.24 -28.57
N GLU A 686 12.56 -33.43 -27.75
CA GLU A 686 12.40 -34.59 -26.87
C GLU A 686 11.66 -35.76 -27.55
N GLU A 687 10.73 -35.48 -28.47
CA GLU A 687 10.00 -36.52 -29.20
C GLU A 687 10.89 -37.30 -30.18
N GLU A 688 11.81 -36.63 -30.89
CA GLU A 688 12.79 -37.30 -31.78
C GLU A 688 13.74 -38.28 -31.07
N LYS A 689 13.82 -38.27 -29.72
CA LYS A 689 14.81 -39.04 -28.95
C LYS A 689 14.25 -40.23 -28.17
N ARG A 690 12.94 -40.55 -28.26
CA ARG A 690 12.34 -41.70 -27.55
C ARG A 690 12.34 -42.98 -28.42
N PRO A 691 13.16 -44.00 -28.10
CA PRO A 691 12.96 -45.34 -28.66
C PRO A 691 11.69 -45.97 -28.09
N THR A 692 10.91 -46.62 -28.94
CA THR A 692 9.61 -47.23 -28.62
C THR A 692 9.72 -48.39 -27.63
N GLN A 693 9.19 -48.24 -26.41
CA GLN A 693 8.61 -49.35 -25.65
C GLN A 693 7.35 -48.87 -24.91
N ALA A 694 6.26 -49.64 -25.04
CA ALA A 694 5.01 -49.36 -24.36
C ALA A 694 5.06 -49.91 -22.91
N SER A 695 4.98 -49.03 -21.93
CA SER A 695 4.51 -49.38 -20.59
C SER A 695 3.35 -48.47 -20.22
N ARG A 696 2.28 -49.10 -19.76
CA ARG A 696 1.03 -48.48 -19.27
C ARG A 696 1.14 -48.43 -17.73
N VAL A 697 0.51 -47.44 -17.08
CA VAL A 697 0.38 -47.30 -15.60
C VAL A 697 1.74 -46.88 -14.96
N ASP A 698 1.95 -45.73 -14.30
CA ASP A 698 1.12 -44.92 -13.39
C ASP A 698 1.38 -43.41 -13.57
N SER A 699 0.33 -42.61 -13.76
CA SER A 699 0.38 -41.14 -13.73
C SER A 699 -0.33 -40.60 -12.49
N SER A 700 0.22 -40.86 -11.31
CA SER A 700 -0.38 -40.52 -10.01
C SER A 700 0.32 -39.33 -9.32
N SER A 701 0.31 -38.16 -9.97
CA SER A 701 0.81 -36.91 -9.35
C SER A 701 0.15 -35.62 -9.88
N SER A 702 -1.11 -35.69 -10.32
CA SER A 702 -1.95 -34.51 -10.63
C SER A 702 -3.06 -34.35 -9.58
N SER A 703 -2.68 -33.98 -8.36
CA SER A 703 -3.62 -33.62 -7.28
C SER A 703 -3.54 -32.11 -7.00
N GLY A 704 -4.59 -31.33 -7.21
CA GLY A 704 -5.86 -31.72 -7.82
C GLY A 704 -6.83 -30.57 -8.03
N ALA A 705 -7.15 -30.29 -9.28
CA ALA A 705 -8.39 -29.65 -9.71
C ALA A 705 -8.81 -30.36 -11.00
N ASN A 706 -10.06 -30.79 -11.09
CA ASN A 706 -10.60 -31.22 -12.38
C ASN A 706 -10.94 -29.95 -13.15
N GLU A 707 -10.74 -29.90 -14.45
CA GLU A 707 -10.95 -28.68 -15.22
C GLU A 707 -12.17 -28.82 -16.14
N ILE A 708 -13.02 -27.80 -16.12
CA ILE A 708 -14.17 -27.66 -17.04
C ILE A 708 -13.71 -26.79 -18.20
N GLU A 709 -13.93 -27.29 -19.40
CA GLU A 709 -13.58 -26.69 -20.67
C GLU A 709 -14.87 -26.20 -21.36
N ILE A 710 -14.91 -24.94 -21.78
CA ILE A 710 -16.04 -24.32 -22.47
C ILE A 710 -15.58 -23.84 -23.84
N VAL A 711 -16.26 -24.32 -24.89
CA VAL A 711 -16.02 -23.96 -26.28
C VAL A 711 -17.24 -23.25 -26.85
N VAL A 712 -17.09 -21.98 -27.23
CA VAL A 712 -18.08 -21.21 -27.99
C VAL A 712 -17.68 -21.27 -29.46
N HIS A 713 -18.41 -22.07 -30.24
CA HIS A 713 -17.98 -22.42 -31.60
C HIS A 713 -18.43 -21.38 -32.63
N SER A 714 -19.74 -21.12 -32.73
CA SER A 714 -20.32 -20.22 -33.74
C SER A 714 -21.75 -19.82 -33.41
N ALA A 715 -22.22 -18.69 -33.94
CA ALA A 715 -23.65 -18.35 -33.99
C ALA A 715 -24.18 -18.37 -35.44
N SER A 716 -25.50 -18.42 -35.58
CA SER A 716 -26.22 -18.51 -36.86
C SER A 716 -27.58 -17.81 -36.77
N ASP A 717 -28.18 -17.49 -37.92
CA ASP A 717 -29.46 -16.79 -38.07
C ASP A 717 -29.53 -15.42 -37.35
N LEU A 718 -28.41 -14.72 -37.09
CA LEU A 718 -28.46 -13.42 -36.41
C LEU A 718 -29.14 -12.34 -37.27
N GLY A 719 -29.95 -11.50 -36.64
CA GLY A 719 -30.63 -10.38 -37.31
C GLY A 719 -29.66 -9.29 -37.80
N LEU A 720 -30.09 -8.54 -38.81
CA LEU A 720 -29.44 -7.29 -39.23
C LEU A 720 -29.71 -6.18 -38.22
N ARG A 721 -28.84 -5.17 -38.17
CA ARG A 721 -29.07 -3.90 -37.46
C ARG A 721 -30.28 -3.15 -38.05
N ASP A 722 -30.83 -2.21 -37.31
CA ASP A 722 -31.94 -1.35 -37.79
C ASP A 722 -31.58 -0.55 -39.06
N ASP A 723 -30.29 -0.24 -39.26
CA ASP A 723 -29.75 0.40 -40.46
C ASP A 723 -29.60 -0.55 -41.67
N GLY A 724 -29.88 -1.84 -41.51
CA GLY A 724 -29.78 -2.87 -42.55
C GLY A 724 -28.40 -3.50 -42.73
N GLU A 725 -27.39 -3.07 -41.94
CA GLU A 725 -26.05 -3.66 -41.94
C GLU A 725 -25.98 -4.92 -41.05
N PRO A 726 -25.06 -5.87 -41.33
CA PRO A 726 -24.85 -7.03 -40.46
C PRO A 726 -24.16 -6.61 -39.14
N PRO A 727 -24.50 -7.24 -38.01
CA PRO A 727 -23.94 -6.90 -36.71
C PRO A 727 -22.45 -7.30 -36.63
N SER A 728 -21.74 -6.81 -35.61
CA SER A 728 -20.40 -7.23 -35.23
C SER A 728 -20.44 -8.00 -33.90
N PRO A 729 -20.93 -9.26 -33.91
CA PRO A 729 -21.24 -10.00 -32.70
C PRO A 729 -20.02 -10.46 -31.90
N TYR A 730 -20.18 -10.51 -30.59
CA TYR A 730 -19.35 -11.25 -29.62
C TYR A 730 -20.25 -11.87 -28.54
N VAL A 731 -19.73 -12.85 -27.80
CA VAL A 731 -20.47 -13.57 -26.75
C VAL A 731 -19.80 -13.35 -25.40
N HIS A 732 -20.61 -12.95 -24.42
CA HIS A 732 -20.26 -12.90 -23.00
C HIS A 732 -20.86 -14.12 -22.27
N TYR A 733 -20.12 -14.71 -21.34
CA TYR A 733 -20.64 -15.73 -20.41
C TYR A 733 -19.82 -15.77 -19.12
N GLN A 734 -20.46 -16.19 -18.03
CA GLN A 734 -19.83 -16.35 -16.72
C GLN A 734 -20.23 -17.71 -16.14
N LEU A 735 -19.24 -18.54 -15.80
CA LEU A 735 -19.47 -19.82 -15.12
C LEU A 735 -19.45 -19.58 -13.60
N LEU A 736 -20.58 -19.76 -12.91
CA LEU A 736 -20.67 -19.57 -11.45
C LEU A 736 -20.06 -18.21 -11.00
N GLU A 737 -19.16 -18.22 -10.03
CA GLU A 737 -18.42 -17.04 -9.53
C GLU A 737 -17.04 -16.86 -10.21
N PHE A 738 -16.78 -17.53 -11.35
CA PHE A 738 -15.57 -17.27 -12.14
C PHE A 738 -15.65 -15.91 -12.86
N HIS A 739 -14.56 -15.51 -13.52
CA HIS A 739 -14.49 -14.23 -14.22
C HIS A 739 -15.35 -14.21 -15.49
N ASP A 740 -15.92 -13.03 -15.78
CA ASP A 740 -16.63 -12.74 -17.02
C ASP A 740 -15.74 -13.04 -18.22
N THR A 741 -16.22 -13.89 -19.13
CA THR A 741 -15.47 -14.36 -20.29
C THR A 741 -16.11 -13.86 -21.58
N PHE A 742 -15.28 -13.36 -22.49
CA PHE A 742 -15.72 -12.74 -23.75
C PHE A 742 -15.03 -13.40 -24.94
N THR A 743 -15.79 -13.71 -26.00
CA THR A 743 -15.22 -14.13 -27.28
C THR A 743 -14.63 -12.95 -28.04
N PRO A 744 -13.74 -13.17 -29.02
CA PRO A 744 -13.38 -12.16 -30.00
C PRO A 744 -14.61 -11.60 -30.73
N VAL A 745 -14.54 -10.34 -31.15
CA VAL A 745 -15.57 -9.67 -31.97
C VAL A 745 -15.40 -10.10 -33.43
N CYS A 746 -16.44 -10.67 -34.02
CA CYS A 746 -16.49 -10.95 -35.46
C CYS A 746 -17.12 -9.75 -36.16
N ALA A 747 -16.38 -9.04 -37.02
CA ALA A 747 -16.90 -7.84 -37.69
C ALA A 747 -17.94 -8.19 -38.78
N ALA A 748 -19.06 -7.44 -38.80
CA ALA A 748 -20.02 -7.36 -39.91
C ALA A 748 -20.50 -8.72 -40.46
N THR A 749 -21.00 -9.61 -39.59
CA THR A 749 -21.50 -10.95 -39.98
C THR A 749 -22.74 -11.39 -39.20
N THR A 750 -23.66 -12.08 -39.88
CA THR A 750 -24.83 -12.75 -39.29
C THR A 750 -24.57 -14.21 -38.91
N GLU A 751 -23.41 -14.76 -39.29
CA GLU A 751 -22.96 -16.13 -39.01
C GLU A 751 -21.51 -16.12 -38.50
N PRO A 752 -21.24 -15.65 -37.27
CA PRO A 752 -19.89 -15.59 -36.71
C PRO A 752 -19.37 -16.97 -36.29
N THR A 753 -18.09 -17.23 -36.59
CA THR A 753 -17.31 -18.34 -36.04
C THR A 753 -16.33 -17.80 -35.00
N PHE A 754 -16.53 -18.17 -33.73
CA PHE A 754 -15.74 -17.65 -32.62
C PHE A 754 -14.55 -18.56 -32.27
N GLU A 755 -14.72 -19.88 -32.38
CA GLU A 755 -13.74 -20.92 -32.02
C GLU A 755 -13.06 -20.68 -30.66
N HIS A 756 -13.78 -20.05 -29.73
CA HIS A 756 -13.23 -19.56 -28.47
C HIS A 756 -13.29 -20.66 -27.41
N LEU A 757 -12.15 -20.87 -26.75
CA LEU A 757 -11.92 -21.89 -25.74
C LEU A 757 -11.52 -21.21 -24.41
N ALA A 758 -12.20 -21.55 -23.33
CA ALA A 758 -11.84 -21.16 -21.97
C ALA A 758 -11.89 -22.35 -21.01
N THR A 759 -11.00 -22.38 -20.02
CA THR A 759 -10.84 -23.50 -19.09
C THR A 759 -10.89 -23.02 -17.65
N PHE A 760 -11.71 -23.66 -16.83
CA PHE A 760 -12.04 -23.26 -15.46
C PHE A 760 -11.68 -24.37 -14.47
N PRO A 761 -10.84 -24.10 -13.44
CA PRO A 761 -10.47 -25.09 -12.43
C PRO A 761 -11.64 -25.35 -11.48
N PHE A 762 -12.09 -26.60 -11.39
CA PHE A 762 -13.27 -27.00 -10.63
C PHE A 762 -13.00 -28.14 -9.64
N ALA A 763 -13.13 -27.85 -8.35
CA ALA A 763 -13.02 -28.87 -7.31
C ALA A 763 -14.20 -29.85 -7.41
N SER A 764 -13.95 -31.13 -7.72
CA SER A 764 -15.00 -32.16 -7.81
C SER A 764 -15.30 -32.80 -6.45
N THR A 765 -15.94 -32.01 -5.59
CA THR A 765 -16.51 -32.46 -4.31
C THR A 765 -17.97 -32.87 -4.51
N SER A 766 -18.53 -33.65 -3.59
CA SER A 766 -19.96 -34.01 -3.64
C SER A 766 -20.90 -32.81 -3.58
N GLN A 767 -20.51 -31.73 -2.90
CA GLN A 767 -21.30 -30.49 -2.81
C GLN A 767 -21.24 -29.68 -4.10
N SER A 768 -20.06 -29.49 -4.69
CA SER A 768 -19.89 -28.71 -5.92
C SER A 768 -20.47 -29.42 -7.15
N LEU A 769 -20.41 -30.76 -7.22
CA LEU A 769 -21.14 -31.53 -8.24
C LEU A 769 -22.67 -31.42 -8.04
N ALA A 770 -23.16 -31.28 -6.81
CA ALA A 770 -24.59 -31.03 -6.57
C ALA A 770 -25.03 -29.63 -7.06
N VAL A 771 -24.16 -28.61 -6.93
CA VAL A 771 -24.40 -27.28 -7.52
C VAL A 771 -24.44 -27.34 -9.05
N LEU A 772 -23.47 -28.00 -9.70
CA LEU A 772 -23.49 -28.19 -11.16
C LEU A 772 -24.76 -28.90 -11.67
N ARG A 773 -25.36 -29.81 -10.89
CA ARG A 773 -26.64 -30.43 -11.26
C ARG A 773 -27.81 -29.45 -11.37
N THR A 774 -27.78 -28.37 -10.59
CA THR A 774 -28.82 -27.31 -10.61
C THR A 774 -28.47 -26.13 -11.51
N GLU A 775 -27.20 -25.98 -11.89
CA GLU A 775 -26.69 -24.78 -12.54
C GLU A 775 -27.10 -24.65 -14.01
N ARG A 776 -27.28 -23.40 -14.45
CA ARG A 776 -27.65 -23.03 -15.83
C ARG A 776 -26.75 -21.88 -16.30
N LEU A 777 -25.78 -22.20 -17.15
CA LEU A 777 -24.83 -21.26 -17.74
C LEU A 777 -25.54 -20.35 -18.76
N MET A 778 -25.42 -19.03 -18.59
CA MET A 778 -25.99 -18.04 -19.50
C MET A 778 -24.92 -17.51 -20.48
N PHE A 779 -25.28 -17.46 -21.76
CA PHE A 779 -24.53 -16.83 -22.83
C PHE A 779 -25.30 -15.61 -23.35
N THR A 780 -24.64 -14.47 -23.45
CA THR A 780 -25.22 -13.18 -23.87
C THR A 780 -24.49 -12.70 -25.11
N VAL A 781 -25.21 -12.63 -26.24
CA VAL A 781 -24.64 -12.20 -27.53
C VAL A 781 -24.90 -10.71 -27.73
N LEU A 782 -23.82 -9.97 -27.90
CA LEU A 782 -23.77 -8.50 -27.96
C LEU A 782 -23.21 -8.07 -29.31
N ASP A 783 -23.70 -6.94 -29.81
CA ASP A 783 -23.24 -6.27 -31.02
C ASP A 783 -22.27 -5.14 -30.66
N PHE A 784 -21.05 -5.19 -31.19
CA PHE A 784 -20.01 -4.20 -30.92
C PHE A 784 -20.20 -2.94 -31.79
N SER A 785 -20.32 -1.77 -31.15
CA SER A 785 -20.32 -0.46 -31.83
C SER A 785 -19.47 0.56 -31.06
N GLU A 786 -19.06 1.64 -31.73
CA GLU A 786 -18.18 2.66 -31.12
C GLU A 786 -18.89 3.52 -30.05
N ASP A 787 -20.23 3.63 -30.12
CA ASP A 787 -21.02 4.52 -29.25
C ASP A 787 -21.81 3.76 -28.15
N ASP A 788 -22.36 2.57 -28.42
CA ASP A 788 -23.06 1.72 -27.44
C ASP A 788 -23.09 0.23 -27.88
N ASN A 789 -22.88 -0.72 -26.96
CA ASN A 789 -22.99 -2.16 -27.26
C ASN A 789 -24.44 -2.64 -27.15
N VAL A 790 -25.01 -3.18 -28.23
CA VAL A 790 -26.44 -3.54 -28.30
C VAL A 790 -26.65 -5.03 -28.03
N LEU A 791 -27.63 -5.38 -27.18
CA LEU A 791 -27.97 -6.78 -26.88
C LEU A 791 -28.73 -7.42 -28.05
N ILE A 792 -28.14 -8.45 -28.67
CA ILE A 792 -28.79 -9.26 -29.73
C ILE A 792 -29.72 -10.32 -29.09
N GLY A 793 -29.24 -11.02 -28.06
CA GLY A 793 -30.05 -11.99 -27.32
C GLY A 793 -29.25 -12.89 -26.38
N THR A 794 -29.97 -13.64 -25.55
CA THR A 794 -29.40 -14.55 -24.54
C THR A 794 -29.78 -16.00 -24.78
N ALA A 795 -28.97 -16.93 -24.27
CA ALA A 795 -29.17 -18.37 -24.35
C ALA A 795 -28.72 -19.06 -23.04
N GLU A 796 -29.40 -20.13 -22.64
CA GLU A 796 -29.14 -20.83 -21.37
C GLU A 796 -28.81 -22.33 -21.60
N LEU A 797 -27.76 -22.83 -20.96
CA LEU A 797 -27.32 -24.23 -21.00
C LEU A 797 -27.39 -24.86 -19.61
N SER A 798 -28.09 -25.99 -19.44
CA SER A 798 -28.02 -26.75 -18.18
C SER A 798 -26.71 -27.54 -18.09
N LEU A 799 -26.04 -27.47 -16.94
CA LEU A 799 -24.81 -28.21 -16.67
C LEU A 799 -25.06 -29.57 -15.97
N SER A 800 -26.31 -30.02 -15.94
CA SER A 800 -26.72 -31.24 -15.22
C SER A 800 -25.99 -32.50 -15.68
N SER A 801 -25.93 -32.77 -16.99
CA SER A 801 -25.19 -33.91 -17.54
C SER A 801 -23.67 -33.82 -17.32
N LEU A 802 -23.12 -32.60 -17.21
CA LEU A 802 -21.70 -32.40 -16.89
C LEU A 802 -21.38 -32.88 -15.48
N ALA A 803 -22.28 -32.68 -14.51
CA ALA A 803 -22.10 -33.17 -13.15
C ALA A 803 -22.07 -34.71 -13.02
N ASP A 804 -22.62 -35.41 -14.01
CA ASP A 804 -22.58 -36.88 -14.13
C ASP A 804 -21.37 -37.36 -14.98
N GLY A 805 -20.51 -36.43 -15.43
CA GLY A 805 -19.28 -36.70 -16.19
C GLY A 805 -19.43 -36.68 -17.71
N GLU A 806 -20.64 -36.45 -18.23
CA GLU A 806 -20.88 -36.46 -19.68
C GLU A 806 -20.60 -35.10 -20.33
N ARG A 807 -20.09 -35.12 -21.56
CA ARG A 807 -19.89 -33.89 -22.35
C ARG A 807 -21.23 -33.32 -22.84
N VAL A 808 -21.40 -32.01 -22.68
CA VAL A 808 -22.60 -31.29 -23.12
C VAL A 808 -22.29 -30.56 -24.42
N VAL A 809 -22.86 -30.98 -25.54
CA VAL A 809 -22.73 -30.28 -26.83
C VAL A 809 -24.14 -29.86 -27.27
N SER A 810 -24.36 -28.56 -27.47
CA SER A 810 -25.70 -28.02 -27.72
C SER A 810 -25.71 -26.90 -28.77
N ASN A 811 -26.82 -26.79 -29.49
CA ASN A 811 -27.14 -25.64 -30.32
C ASN A 811 -28.32 -24.90 -29.68
N LEU A 812 -28.00 -23.86 -28.92
CA LEU A 812 -28.95 -23.10 -28.11
C LEU A 812 -29.72 -22.12 -28.98
N ASN A 813 -30.99 -21.88 -28.66
CA ASN A 813 -31.76 -20.81 -29.30
C ASN A 813 -31.46 -19.49 -28.58
N LEU A 814 -31.00 -18.48 -29.33
CA LEU A 814 -30.85 -17.12 -28.83
C LEU A 814 -32.21 -16.45 -28.77
N VAL A 815 -32.55 -15.85 -27.62
CA VAL A 815 -33.83 -15.18 -27.37
C VAL A 815 -33.58 -13.69 -27.09
N SER A 816 -34.35 -12.81 -27.74
CA SER A 816 -34.31 -11.37 -27.47
C SER A 816 -35.07 -11.09 -26.17
N GLU A 817 -34.40 -10.46 -25.20
CA GLU A 817 -35.02 -10.07 -23.93
C GLU A 817 -36.20 -9.11 -24.13
N ALA A 818 -36.10 -8.21 -25.13
CA ALA A 818 -37.15 -7.23 -25.46
C ALA A 818 -38.39 -7.83 -26.13
N SER A 819 -38.30 -9.01 -26.76
CA SER A 819 -39.40 -9.57 -27.58
C SER A 819 -39.79 -11.02 -27.29
N GLY A 820 -38.98 -11.76 -26.53
CA GLY A 820 -39.17 -13.18 -26.23
C GLY A 820 -39.09 -14.11 -27.46
N ARG A 821 -38.65 -13.61 -28.62
CA ARG A 821 -38.56 -14.36 -29.88
C ARG A 821 -37.15 -14.90 -30.11
N ARG A 822 -37.06 -16.00 -30.85
CA ARG A 822 -35.79 -16.56 -31.35
C ARG A 822 -35.15 -15.58 -32.34
N VAL A 823 -33.91 -15.17 -32.08
CA VAL A 823 -33.11 -14.21 -32.86
C VAL A 823 -31.87 -14.87 -33.49
N GLY A 824 -31.64 -16.16 -33.21
CA GLY A 824 -30.47 -16.88 -33.68
C GLY A 824 -30.34 -18.28 -33.08
N GLY A 825 -29.25 -18.96 -33.46
CA GLY A 825 -28.74 -20.15 -32.79
C GLY A 825 -27.28 -19.96 -32.36
N LEU A 826 -26.89 -20.50 -31.21
CA LEU A 826 -25.52 -20.46 -30.66
C LEU A 826 -25.03 -21.87 -30.37
N ARG A 827 -23.94 -22.29 -31.03
CA ARG A 827 -23.32 -23.60 -30.84
C ARG A 827 -22.24 -23.54 -29.76
N VAL A 828 -22.43 -24.30 -28.69
CA VAL A 828 -21.50 -24.40 -27.55
C VAL A 828 -21.23 -25.86 -27.19
N ALA A 829 -20.05 -26.12 -26.64
CA ALA A 829 -19.71 -27.38 -25.99
C ALA A 829 -19.10 -27.11 -24.61
N VAL A 830 -19.42 -27.98 -23.64
CA VAL A 830 -18.84 -27.97 -22.29
C VAL A 830 -18.40 -29.38 -21.96
N THR A 831 -17.13 -29.53 -21.61
CA THR A 831 -16.43 -30.82 -21.40
C THR A 831 -15.65 -30.79 -20.10
N TRP A 832 -15.37 -31.97 -19.53
CA TRP A 832 -14.26 -32.10 -18.60
C TRP A 832 -12.98 -32.33 -19.40
N ARG A 833 -11.89 -31.63 -19.03
CA ARG A 833 -10.57 -31.82 -19.64
C ARG A 833 -9.99 -33.21 -19.36
N HIS A 834 -10.34 -33.80 -18.22
CA HIS A 834 -9.93 -35.13 -17.75
C HIS A 834 -11.10 -35.81 -17.03
N ASP A 835 -11.10 -37.15 -16.94
CA ASP A 835 -12.17 -37.91 -16.27
C ASP A 835 -12.39 -37.45 -14.81
N VAL A 836 -13.66 -37.41 -14.37
CA VAL A 836 -14.04 -36.83 -13.06
C VAL A 836 -13.56 -37.71 -11.89
N VAL A 837 -12.51 -37.26 -11.21
CA VAL A 837 -12.05 -37.86 -9.94
C VAL A 837 -12.64 -37.10 -8.75
N LEU A 838 -13.34 -37.82 -7.86
CA LEU A 838 -13.91 -37.28 -6.63
C LEU A 838 -12.85 -37.02 -5.55
N GLN A 839 -12.78 -35.80 -5.01
CA GLN A 839 -11.84 -35.45 -3.94
C GLN A 839 -12.41 -35.78 -2.56
N GLN A 840 -11.74 -36.65 -1.80
CA GLN A 840 -12.08 -36.98 -0.41
C GLN A 840 -11.10 -36.33 0.58
N LYS A 841 -11.61 -35.79 1.71
CA LYS A 841 -10.77 -35.21 2.77
C LYS A 841 -10.29 -36.31 3.73
N HIS A 842 -8.98 -36.46 3.87
CA HIS A 842 -8.30 -37.58 4.56
C HIS A 842 -8.54 -37.73 6.09
N HIS A 843 -9.34 -36.87 6.73
CA HIS A 843 -9.52 -36.85 8.20
C HIS A 843 -10.99 -36.91 8.68
N ALA A 844 -11.97 -37.01 7.77
CA ALA A 844 -13.35 -37.25 8.20
C ALA A 844 -13.51 -38.66 8.79
N LEU A 845 -14.35 -38.79 9.82
CA LEU A 845 -14.87 -40.09 10.24
C LEU A 845 -15.79 -40.64 9.14
N THR A 846 -15.64 -41.91 8.79
CA THR A 846 -16.55 -42.58 7.86
C THR A 846 -17.90 -42.86 8.52
N VAL A 847 -18.92 -43.17 7.73
CA VAL A 847 -20.27 -43.49 8.25
C VAL A 847 -20.21 -44.64 9.25
N ASP A 848 -19.40 -45.67 8.98
CA ASP A 848 -19.22 -46.82 9.87
C ASP A 848 -18.48 -46.46 11.16
N GLU A 849 -17.48 -45.56 11.09
CA GLU A 849 -16.75 -45.06 12.26
C GLU A 849 -17.66 -44.19 13.16
N ILE A 850 -18.56 -43.39 12.56
CA ILE A 850 -19.59 -42.62 13.29
C ILE A 850 -20.59 -43.56 13.96
N ALA A 851 -21.05 -44.60 13.26
CA ALA A 851 -21.96 -45.61 13.81
C ALA A 851 -21.34 -46.35 15.01
N TRP A 852 -20.04 -46.67 14.95
CA TRP A 852 -19.32 -47.25 16.09
C TRP A 852 -19.24 -46.29 17.30
N VAL A 853 -18.87 -45.02 17.08
CA VAL A 853 -18.79 -44.01 18.17
C VAL A 853 -20.15 -43.81 18.83
N LEU A 854 -21.23 -43.73 18.05
CA LEU A 854 -22.58 -43.62 18.59
C LEU A 854 -23.00 -44.89 19.35
N GLY A 855 -22.70 -46.08 18.83
CA GLY A 855 -23.04 -47.35 19.47
C GLY A 855 -22.37 -47.61 20.83
N GLU A 856 -21.11 -47.21 21.03
CA GLU A 856 -20.40 -47.45 22.31
C GLU A 856 -20.58 -46.30 23.31
N PHE A 857 -20.87 -45.07 22.85
CA PHE A 857 -20.87 -43.87 23.71
C PHE A 857 -22.20 -43.08 23.76
N SER A 858 -23.24 -43.43 23.00
CA SER A 858 -24.59 -42.87 23.16
C SER A 858 -25.41 -43.69 24.14
N ARG A 859 -25.56 -43.20 25.38
CA ARG A 859 -26.28 -43.92 26.45
C ARG A 859 -27.79 -44.05 26.22
N TYR A 860 -28.35 -43.22 25.33
CA TYR A 860 -29.79 -43.13 25.09
C TYR A 860 -30.17 -43.39 23.62
N GLU A 861 -29.21 -43.77 22.78
CA GLU A 861 -29.37 -43.94 21.32
C GLU A 861 -29.97 -42.71 20.61
N ASP A 862 -29.83 -41.52 21.22
CA ASP A 862 -30.41 -40.24 20.82
C ASP A 862 -29.59 -39.49 19.76
N GLY A 863 -28.53 -40.13 19.25
CA GLY A 863 -27.55 -39.52 18.35
C GLY A 863 -26.53 -38.62 19.05
N GLN A 864 -26.55 -38.52 20.38
CA GLN A 864 -25.57 -37.76 21.16
C GLN A 864 -24.59 -38.69 21.89
N VAL A 865 -23.32 -38.28 21.89
CA VAL A 865 -22.23 -38.97 22.58
C VAL A 865 -22.11 -38.43 24.00
N ASP A 866 -22.06 -39.30 25.01
CA ASP A 866 -21.66 -38.89 26.37
C ASP A 866 -20.16 -38.54 26.38
N TYR A 867 -19.90 -37.27 26.13
CA TYR A 867 -18.58 -36.68 26.00
C TYR A 867 -17.68 -36.92 27.23
N ILE A 868 -18.26 -37.03 28.43
CA ILE A 868 -17.49 -37.25 29.66
C ILE A 868 -16.98 -38.70 29.72
N THR A 869 -17.81 -39.67 29.34
CA THR A 869 -17.40 -41.09 29.27
C THR A 869 -16.42 -41.32 28.12
N PHE A 870 -16.69 -40.70 26.97
CA PHE A 870 -15.83 -40.72 25.79
C PHE A 870 -14.41 -40.20 26.08
N LEU A 871 -14.26 -39.02 26.69
CA LEU A 871 -12.94 -38.47 27.03
C LEU A 871 -12.17 -39.37 28.02
N ARG A 872 -12.83 -39.95 29.02
CA ARG A 872 -12.19 -40.85 30.01
C ARG A 872 -11.77 -42.20 29.43
N ALA A 873 -12.44 -42.65 28.36
CA ALA A 873 -12.06 -43.83 27.60
C ALA A 873 -10.91 -43.56 26.59
N HIS A 874 -10.60 -42.29 26.33
CA HIS A 874 -9.53 -41.84 25.45
C HIS A 874 -8.25 -41.49 26.21
N ASP A 875 -8.37 -40.70 27.28
CA ASP A 875 -7.26 -40.25 28.14
C ASP A 875 -6.93 -41.30 29.22
N VAL A 876 -6.29 -42.41 28.80
CA VAL A 876 -5.89 -43.51 29.69
C VAL A 876 -4.47 -43.27 30.21
N PRO A 877 -4.23 -43.18 31.53
CA PRO A 877 -2.89 -42.97 32.08
C PRO A 877 -1.89 -44.06 31.63
N VAL A 878 -0.65 -43.68 31.31
CA VAL A 878 0.38 -44.61 30.77
C VAL A 878 0.60 -45.84 31.67
N ALA A 879 0.55 -45.68 33.00
CA ALA A 879 0.62 -46.79 33.95
C ALA A 879 -0.58 -47.76 33.83
N ALA A 880 -1.80 -47.22 33.66
CA ALA A 880 -3.01 -48.01 33.44
C ALA A 880 -3.00 -48.71 32.06
N GLN A 881 -2.45 -48.08 31.02
CA GLN A 881 -2.26 -48.72 29.71
C GLN A 881 -1.31 -49.93 29.81
N ARG A 882 -0.17 -49.77 30.49
CA ARG A 882 0.81 -50.85 30.72
C ARG A 882 0.21 -52.01 31.52
N ALA A 883 -0.49 -51.71 32.63
CA ALA A 883 -1.23 -52.70 33.38
C ALA A 883 -2.27 -53.41 32.51
N THR A 884 -3.09 -52.68 31.75
CA THR A 884 -4.12 -53.27 30.88
C THR A 884 -3.51 -54.28 29.91
N THR A 885 -2.40 -53.94 29.23
CA THR A 885 -1.73 -54.85 28.28
C THR A 885 -1.19 -56.11 28.97
N LYS A 886 -0.55 -55.97 30.14
CA LYS A 886 -0.04 -57.12 30.91
C LYS A 886 -1.20 -57.98 31.45
N LEU A 887 -2.26 -57.37 31.98
CA LEU A 887 -3.46 -58.04 32.47
C LEU A 887 -4.19 -58.79 31.35
N ARG A 888 -4.31 -58.22 30.14
CA ARG A 888 -4.84 -58.92 28.97
C ARG A 888 -4.03 -60.18 28.66
N SER A 889 -2.70 -60.08 28.60
CA SER A 889 -1.83 -61.25 28.35
C SER A 889 -1.84 -62.28 29.49
N PHE A 890 -2.16 -61.87 30.71
CA PHE A 890 -2.37 -62.76 31.86
C PHE A 890 -3.72 -63.48 31.75
N VAL A 891 -4.80 -62.75 31.47
CA VAL A 891 -6.14 -63.32 31.23
C VAL A 891 -6.12 -64.27 30.04
N GLU A 892 -5.57 -63.89 28.88
CA GLU A 892 -5.47 -64.78 27.70
C GLU A 892 -4.73 -66.09 28.02
N ARG A 893 -3.67 -66.05 28.84
CA ARG A 893 -2.97 -67.27 29.31
C ARG A 893 -3.83 -68.12 30.24
N ALA A 894 -4.57 -67.52 31.17
CA ALA A 894 -5.50 -68.22 32.04
C ALA A 894 -6.69 -68.82 31.26
N MET A 895 -7.21 -68.09 30.26
CA MET A 895 -8.30 -68.56 29.39
C MET A 895 -7.90 -69.80 28.58
N VAL A 896 -6.66 -69.85 28.08
CA VAL A 896 -6.08 -71.00 27.37
C VAL A 896 -5.80 -72.18 28.32
N ALA A 897 -5.50 -71.91 29.60
CA ALA A 897 -5.33 -72.95 30.61
C ALA A 897 -6.65 -73.58 31.09
N GLY A 898 -7.78 -72.87 30.94
CA GLY A 898 -9.13 -73.35 31.26
C GLY A 898 -9.83 -72.62 32.41
N ASP A 899 -9.12 -71.78 33.17
CA ASP A 899 -9.56 -71.16 34.42
C ASP A 899 -10.45 -69.91 34.22
N ASN A 900 -11.46 -70.02 33.36
CA ASN A 900 -12.13 -68.85 32.75
C ASN A 900 -13.05 -68.01 33.65
N LEU A 901 -13.47 -68.50 34.83
CA LEU A 901 -14.37 -67.74 35.73
C LEU A 901 -13.80 -67.56 37.17
N GLU A 902 -13.18 -68.59 37.74
CA GLU A 902 -12.66 -68.55 39.13
C GLU A 902 -11.52 -67.53 39.38
N LEU A 903 -11.06 -66.84 38.34
CA LEU A 903 -10.07 -65.77 38.42
C LEU A 903 -10.62 -64.50 39.09
N PHE A 904 -11.91 -64.21 38.91
CA PHE A 904 -12.54 -62.95 39.38
C PHE A 904 -13.79 -63.15 40.28
N ASP A 905 -14.27 -64.38 40.45
CA ASP A 905 -15.54 -64.76 41.11
C ASP A 905 -15.70 -64.39 42.62
N ARG A 906 -14.81 -63.58 43.19
CA ARG A 906 -14.89 -63.09 44.59
C ARG A 906 -14.55 -61.61 44.78
N LEU A 907 -14.36 -60.86 43.69
CA LEU A 907 -13.97 -59.45 43.75
C LEU A 907 -15.19 -58.53 43.66
N ASP A 908 -15.60 -57.93 44.78
CA ASP A 908 -16.51 -56.78 44.76
C ASP A 908 -15.74 -55.52 44.31
N LEU A 909 -15.60 -55.36 42.99
CA LEU A 909 -14.87 -54.27 42.35
C LEU A 909 -15.45 -52.87 42.64
N ARG A 910 -16.60 -52.75 43.32
CA ARG A 910 -17.13 -51.47 43.81
C ARG A 910 -16.53 -51.09 45.17
N MET A 911 -16.42 -52.06 46.09
CA MET A 911 -16.01 -51.82 47.48
C MET A 911 -14.52 -52.12 47.78
N LEU A 912 -13.85 -52.90 46.95
CA LEU A 912 -12.46 -53.33 47.16
C LEU A 912 -11.48 -52.14 47.25
N THR A 913 -10.52 -52.18 48.16
CA THR A 913 -9.41 -51.22 48.16
C THR A 913 -8.40 -51.53 47.04
N GLU A 914 -7.56 -50.56 46.72
CA GLU A 914 -6.52 -50.72 45.70
C GLU A 914 -5.47 -51.77 46.10
N ASP A 915 -5.09 -51.79 47.39
CA ASP A 915 -4.17 -52.77 47.96
C ASP A 915 -4.72 -54.20 47.91
N GLU A 916 -6.00 -54.40 48.25
CA GLU A 916 -6.69 -55.69 48.16
C GLU A 916 -6.81 -56.18 46.70
N PHE A 917 -7.02 -55.26 45.73
CA PHE A 917 -7.02 -55.61 44.31
C PHE A 917 -5.62 -56.06 43.85
N ALA A 918 -4.57 -55.30 44.17
CA ALA A 918 -3.22 -55.63 43.74
C ALA A 918 -2.72 -56.93 44.38
N THR A 919 -2.96 -57.15 45.68
CA THR A 919 -2.61 -58.39 46.38
C THR A 919 -3.33 -59.59 45.76
N HIS A 920 -4.65 -59.53 45.53
CA HIS A 920 -5.38 -60.63 44.89
C HIS A 920 -4.87 -60.94 43.47
N MET A 921 -4.56 -59.93 42.67
CA MET A 921 -4.03 -60.15 41.31
C MET A 921 -2.60 -60.72 41.33
N LEU A 922 -1.74 -60.30 42.27
CA LEU A 922 -0.40 -60.86 42.48
C LEU A 922 -0.45 -62.30 42.99
N GLU A 923 -1.34 -62.62 43.93
CA GLU A 923 -1.57 -63.99 44.43
C GLU A 923 -2.03 -64.96 43.34
N LYS A 924 -2.82 -64.46 42.37
CA LYS A 924 -3.23 -65.22 41.18
C LYS A 924 -2.15 -65.32 40.09
N GLY A 925 -0.99 -64.68 40.28
CA GLY A 925 0.17 -64.78 39.38
C GLY A 925 0.24 -63.73 38.28
N ALA A 926 -0.44 -62.58 38.42
CA ALA A 926 -0.30 -61.47 37.48
C ALA A 926 1.04 -60.73 37.64
N ASP A 927 1.90 -60.79 36.62
CA ASP A 927 3.19 -60.09 36.58
C ASP A 927 3.03 -58.59 36.26
N VAL A 928 2.46 -57.85 37.22
CA VAL A 928 2.21 -56.41 37.14
C VAL A 928 2.58 -55.74 38.48
N PRO A 929 3.40 -54.68 38.49
CA PRO A 929 3.72 -53.98 39.73
C PRO A 929 2.49 -53.29 40.33
N GLY A 930 2.40 -53.25 41.66
CA GLY A 930 1.24 -52.73 42.41
C GLY A 930 0.81 -51.34 41.96
N ASP A 931 1.75 -50.41 41.75
CA ASP A 931 1.46 -49.05 41.30
C ASP A 931 0.75 -48.97 39.94
N GLU A 932 1.07 -49.89 39.01
CA GLU A 932 0.38 -49.98 37.72
C GLU A 932 -1.02 -50.59 37.89
N LEU A 933 -1.21 -51.54 38.82
CA LEU A 933 -2.53 -52.11 39.17
C LEU A 933 -3.45 -51.09 39.88
N PHE A 934 -2.90 -50.25 40.76
CA PHE A 934 -3.62 -49.15 41.40
C PHE A 934 -4.09 -48.12 40.36
N ALA A 935 -3.18 -47.72 39.46
CA ALA A 935 -3.49 -46.81 38.36
C ALA A 935 -4.59 -47.38 37.43
N PHE A 936 -4.54 -48.68 37.14
CA PHE A 936 -5.56 -49.40 36.38
C PHE A 936 -6.92 -49.38 37.06
N LEU A 937 -7.02 -49.79 38.33
CA LEU A 937 -8.30 -49.84 39.04
C LEU A 937 -8.93 -48.44 39.18
N ARG A 938 -8.11 -47.42 39.51
CA ARG A 938 -8.54 -46.01 39.57
C ARG A 938 -9.11 -45.53 38.23
N TRP A 939 -8.42 -45.82 37.12
CA TRP A 939 -8.91 -45.44 35.80
C TRP A 939 -10.19 -46.19 35.42
N ALA A 940 -10.22 -47.51 35.60
CA ALA A 940 -11.33 -48.36 35.18
C ALA A 940 -12.66 -48.03 35.90
N ARG A 941 -12.60 -47.72 37.21
CA ARG A 941 -13.73 -47.18 38.02
C ARG A 941 -14.17 -45.76 37.60
N LYS A 942 -13.31 -45.00 36.94
CA LYS A 942 -13.60 -43.61 36.52
C LYS A 942 -14.15 -43.55 35.10
N ALA A 943 -13.71 -44.47 34.23
CA ALA A 943 -14.18 -44.64 32.86
C ALA A 943 -15.53 -45.37 32.79
N ASN A 944 -15.78 -46.36 33.66
CA ASN A 944 -17.04 -47.10 33.71
C ASN A 944 -17.83 -46.72 34.98
N VAL A 945 -19.10 -46.31 34.83
CA VAL A 945 -19.95 -45.90 35.97
C VAL A 945 -20.36 -47.11 36.83
N ASP A 946 -20.59 -48.27 36.23
CA ASP A 946 -20.86 -49.54 36.90
C ASP A 946 -19.73 -50.54 36.60
N PHE A 947 -18.61 -50.39 37.31
CA PHE A 947 -17.43 -51.25 37.11
C PHE A 947 -17.52 -52.56 37.90
N ASP A 948 -18.25 -53.53 37.33
CA ASP A 948 -18.45 -54.87 37.88
C ASP A 948 -17.53 -55.93 37.23
N THR A 949 -17.51 -57.15 37.79
CA THR A 949 -16.70 -58.25 37.24
C THR A 949 -16.98 -58.57 35.76
N PRO A 950 -18.21 -58.49 35.21
CA PRO A 950 -18.43 -58.66 33.78
C PRO A 950 -17.84 -57.51 32.94
N ALA A 951 -17.79 -56.29 33.48
CA ALA A 951 -17.21 -55.13 32.81
C ALA A 951 -15.67 -55.21 32.79
N LEU A 952 -15.05 -55.65 33.90
CA LEU A 952 -13.62 -55.97 33.96
C LEU A 952 -13.26 -57.05 32.93
N VAL A 953 -14.05 -58.14 32.86
CA VAL A 953 -13.84 -59.20 31.86
C VAL A 953 -13.98 -58.63 30.44
N LYS A 954 -15.08 -57.91 30.11
CA LYS A 954 -15.25 -57.27 28.78
C LYS A 954 -14.04 -56.41 28.40
N LEU A 955 -13.51 -55.60 29.33
CA LEU A 955 -12.37 -54.72 29.10
C LEU A 955 -11.04 -55.48 28.85
N LEU A 956 -10.87 -56.63 29.49
CA LEU A 956 -9.68 -57.49 29.36
C LEU A 956 -9.79 -58.56 28.26
N THR A 957 -10.99 -58.86 27.74
CA THR A 957 -11.18 -59.84 26.64
C THR A 957 -11.54 -59.20 25.31
N ALA A 958 -11.99 -57.94 25.29
CA ALA A 958 -12.26 -57.23 24.04
C ALA A 958 -10.96 -56.99 23.24
N ARG A 959 -10.89 -57.61 22.05
CA ARG A 959 -9.91 -57.23 21.03
C ARG A 959 -10.36 -55.93 20.38
N PRO A 960 -9.50 -54.91 20.28
CA PRO A 960 -9.85 -53.67 19.59
C PRO A 960 -10.15 -54.01 18.13
N THR A 961 -11.29 -53.56 17.61
CA THR A 961 -11.57 -53.73 16.19
C THR A 961 -10.67 -52.81 15.36
N THR A 962 -10.36 -53.20 14.13
CA THR A 962 -9.58 -52.33 13.21
C THR A 962 -10.26 -50.96 13.07
N LEU A 963 -11.58 -50.96 12.96
CA LEU A 963 -12.42 -49.79 12.83
C LEU A 963 -12.37 -48.87 14.07
N GLU A 964 -12.45 -49.45 15.28
CA GLU A 964 -12.21 -48.75 16.55
C GLU A 964 -10.81 -48.10 16.61
N SER A 965 -9.77 -48.83 16.20
CA SER A 965 -8.39 -48.32 16.24
C SER A 965 -8.17 -47.13 15.30
N VAL A 966 -8.80 -47.15 14.13
CA VAL A 966 -8.73 -46.07 13.14
C VAL A 966 -9.57 -44.87 13.60
N ALA A 967 -10.79 -45.10 14.09
CA ALA A 967 -11.64 -44.05 14.65
C ALA A 967 -10.94 -43.33 15.82
N ARG A 968 -10.43 -44.10 16.82
CA ARG A 968 -9.65 -43.55 17.93
C ARG A 968 -8.41 -42.79 17.45
N SER A 969 -7.69 -43.25 16.42
CA SER A 969 -6.51 -42.55 15.90
C SER A 969 -6.86 -41.22 15.21
N LYS A 970 -7.94 -41.17 14.41
CA LYS A 970 -8.45 -39.94 13.80
C LYS A 970 -8.89 -38.93 14.87
N ILE A 971 -9.63 -39.41 15.87
CA ILE A 971 -10.14 -38.62 17.01
C ILE A 971 -8.99 -38.04 17.86
N SER A 972 -7.98 -38.84 18.21
CA SER A 972 -6.81 -38.36 18.97
C SER A 972 -6.13 -37.21 18.27
N LYS A 973 -5.84 -37.37 16.97
CA LYS A 973 -5.18 -36.33 16.16
C LYS A 973 -5.96 -35.01 16.10
N GLN A 974 -7.29 -35.08 16.24
CA GLN A 974 -8.15 -33.91 16.25
C GLN A 974 -8.27 -33.26 17.64
N LEU A 975 -8.33 -34.07 18.71
CA LEU A 975 -8.24 -33.59 20.09
C LEU A 975 -6.87 -32.96 20.39
N ASP A 976 -5.79 -33.50 19.85
CA ASP A 976 -4.43 -32.94 19.96
C ASP A 976 -4.33 -31.58 19.24
N SER A 977 -4.98 -31.41 18.07
CA SER A 977 -5.05 -30.09 17.40
C SER A 977 -5.90 -29.08 18.17
N ASP A 978 -6.98 -29.51 18.81
CA ASP A 978 -7.86 -28.61 19.57
C ASP A 978 -7.25 -28.22 20.94
N MET A 979 -6.55 -29.15 21.60
CA MET A 979 -5.82 -28.89 22.85
C MET A 979 -4.62 -27.96 22.64
N THR A 980 -3.89 -28.12 21.54
CA THR A 980 -2.79 -27.20 21.20
C THR A 980 -3.30 -25.79 20.86
N ALA A 981 -4.44 -25.68 20.17
CA ALA A 981 -5.13 -24.40 19.96
C ALA A 981 -5.63 -23.76 21.28
N SER A 982 -6.19 -24.55 22.20
CA SER A 982 -6.70 -24.06 23.49
C SER A 982 -5.59 -23.58 24.43
N ASN A 983 -4.47 -24.32 24.53
CA ASN A 983 -3.33 -23.91 25.35
C ASN A 983 -2.70 -22.60 24.83
N ALA A 984 -2.65 -22.40 23.51
CA ALA A 984 -2.21 -21.14 22.90
C ALA A 984 -3.14 -19.95 23.22
N ALA A 985 -4.43 -20.19 23.48
CA ALA A 985 -5.37 -19.16 23.93
C ALA A 985 -5.19 -18.83 25.42
N VAL A 986 -5.04 -19.83 26.30
CA VAL A 986 -4.86 -19.62 27.75
C VAL A 986 -3.56 -18.89 28.06
N SER A 987 -2.46 -19.18 27.35
CA SER A 987 -1.19 -18.45 27.49
C SER A 987 -1.28 -16.98 27.04
N ARG A 988 -2.30 -16.61 26.25
CA ARG A 988 -2.56 -15.23 25.82
C ARG A 988 -3.27 -14.41 26.90
N ASP A 989 -4.21 -15.03 27.63
CA ASP A 989 -4.98 -14.35 28.68
C ASP A 989 -4.16 -14.10 29.96
N GLN A 990 -3.27 -15.03 30.35
CA GLN A 990 -2.46 -14.85 31.57
C GLN A 990 -1.50 -13.65 31.51
N ASN A 991 -1.01 -13.28 30.32
CA ASN A 991 -0.17 -12.08 30.11
C ASN A 991 -0.96 -10.75 30.15
N SER A 992 -2.28 -10.76 30.33
CA SER A 992 -3.13 -9.56 30.27
C SER A 992 -3.51 -8.96 31.63
N ARG A 993 -3.13 -9.59 32.76
CA ARG A 993 -3.63 -9.23 34.11
C ARG A 993 -2.58 -9.26 35.23
N GLU A 994 -1.59 -8.36 35.17
CA GLU A 994 -0.94 -7.83 36.37
C GLU A 994 -0.72 -6.30 36.25
N PRO A 995 -1.10 -5.48 37.25
CA PRO A 995 -0.85 -4.04 37.26
C PRO A 995 0.47 -3.69 37.96
N SER A 996 1.26 -2.79 37.36
CA SER A 996 2.55 -2.35 37.90
C SER A 996 2.44 -1.26 38.97
N ALA A 997 3.08 -1.49 40.12
CA ALA A 997 3.31 -0.50 41.18
C ALA A 997 4.82 -0.39 41.49
N GLN A 998 5.26 0.78 41.94
CA GLN A 998 6.65 1.23 41.88
C GLN A 998 7.53 0.87 43.08
N SER A 999 8.83 0.70 42.82
CA SER A 999 10.04 1.00 43.64
C SER A 999 11.11 -0.11 43.44
N GLY A 1000 12.42 0.14 43.50
CA GLY A 1000 13.17 1.38 43.65
C GLY A 1000 14.46 1.16 44.47
N SER A 1001 15.63 1.54 43.95
CA SER A 1001 16.96 1.55 44.64
C SER A 1001 17.53 0.16 45.01
N THR A 1002 18.82 -0.12 45.22
CA THR A 1002 20.15 0.44 44.91
C THR A 1002 21.18 -0.57 45.45
N SER A 1003 22.17 -0.95 44.63
CA SER A 1003 23.60 -1.23 44.93
C SER A 1003 24.13 -1.86 46.26
N PHE A 1004 25.29 -2.53 46.08
CA PHE A 1004 26.38 -2.87 47.02
C PHE A 1004 26.42 -4.23 47.76
N SER A 1005 27.31 -5.10 47.22
CA SER A 1005 28.33 -5.92 47.91
C SER A 1005 28.04 -6.61 49.26
N SER A 1006 28.18 -7.94 49.30
CA SER A 1006 29.38 -8.59 49.89
C SER A 1006 29.34 -10.14 49.81
N LEU A 1007 30.41 -10.70 49.25
CA LEU A 1007 30.99 -12.01 49.62
C LEU A 1007 32.12 -11.72 50.64
N PRO A 1008 32.82 -12.70 51.29
CA PRO A 1008 32.71 -14.18 51.18
C PRO A 1008 32.74 -14.96 52.52
N THR A 1009 32.39 -16.27 52.48
CA THR A 1009 33.05 -17.37 53.24
C THR A 1009 32.48 -18.70 52.69
N ALA A 1010 33.15 -19.43 51.79
CA ALA A 1010 34.33 -20.27 51.99
C ALA A 1010 34.08 -21.51 52.88
N HIS A 1011 33.91 -22.69 52.24
CA HIS A 1011 34.73 -23.87 52.53
C HIS A 1011 34.59 -24.96 51.45
N HIS A 1012 35.76 -25.35 50.92
CA HIS A 1012 36.19 -26.65 50.39
C HIS A 1012 35.20 -27.83 50.46
N LEU A 1013 34.84 -28.47 49.34
CA LEU A 1013 35.63 -29.44 48.55
C LEU A 1013 35.74 -30.85 49.18
N ALA A 1014 34.85 -31.73 48.71
CA ALA A 1014 35.10 -33.13 48.40
C ALA A 1014 34.24 -33.50 47.18
#